data_AF-A0A6V6Z1L5-F1
#
_entry.id   AF-A0A6V6Z1L5-F1
#
_cell.length_a   1.000
_cell.length_b   1.000
_cell.length_c   1.000
_cell.angle_alpha   90.00
_cell.angle_beta   90.00
_cell.angle_gamma   90.00
#
_symmetry.space_group_name_H-M   'P 1'
#
loop_
_entity.id
_entity.type
_entity.pdbx_description
1 polymer ?
#
loop_
_entity_poly.entity_id
_entity_poly.type
_entity_poly.pdbx_seq_one_letter_code
_entity_poly.pdbx_strand_id
1 'polypeptide(L)'
;MNVTLTPRWASSALQLSNNDYVDCGMPLVLSNLNSFTLEAWVNPANLIGFQSIVGNVDNAIGGQYQLFLSDGYVCAYVGIVPYLIQSPEPITVNEWHHLASTFDSDTSTLTLYVDGNAVAQSVFSGKLPKNGVNVLVGAVMQQSTPTWYLQGQLGRVMIWNSVRDTEAILNDSVQVNIYKATENEDLVFYVDFSVMPSVDSSGNNIPLSYKNDAQYSFNVPSVVLGNNGYVDCGSSPDYSIPDNLPYTIEGWFFPTSISNGTLISYGLNGSWEYKVSYSNNQITGQRNSDSLQIVSNDAVIPYSYYHFALTYDDTVKALSLYINGNLQCVDYFPSPVTSVPNGKVLVGAQYNNSGLPTSFFNGAIQNIRIWSVCLEQSEVFQWMRNDVVNDNRLISNYDFTVNPPIDSTDKAVLELIGSASQTLQQINVPVSEPYAQLGIPQSINAIYLNQDSEAPLPPPASTLFAKQPQLWSEDHKEESWSQFVEHMNITNDGSKKTKFREQFDSSYEKARKTIEDNPNLSKVFTRTDANGMTRIMHHGLRGDTLVYEGAIGAESDCMLWWIQFIFLLTVGFFQALGLLPTTGNIATRIYNLVRANATVMNALTSLTGKAITATSAIGLMGIIYRQGLMWTIIKFVLTSAGWYALFWILRKVIAIVTGLEAAAILAGFIVWASQLTILSLEYNTTCGLHAQQQPAMV
;
A
#
# COMPACT_ATOMS: atom_id res chain seq x y z
N MET A 1 -17.61 -1.30 -4.61
CA MET A 1 -16.53 -2.16 -5.15
C MET A 1 -15.71 -2.55 -3.93
N ASN A 2 -15.98 -3.72 -3.35
CA ASN A 2 -15.49 -4.08 -2.01
C ASN A 2 -14.02 -4.44 -2.10
N VAL A 3 -13.16 -3.49 -1.74
CA VAL A 3 -11.72 -3.74 -1.56
C VAL A 3 -11.58 -4.40 -0.19
N THR A 4 -11.56 -5.73 -0.14
CA THR A 4 -11.16 -6.50 1.05
C THR A 4 -9.65 -6.55 1.09
N LEU A 5 -9.05 -5.78 2.00
CA LEU A 5 -7.60 -5.69 2.18
C LEU A 5 -7.13 -6.89 3.02
N THR A 6 -5.98 -7.49 2.69
CA THR A 6 -5.41 -8.60 3.48
C THR A 6 -4.60 -8.12 4.68
N PRO A 7 -4.65 -8.86 5.80
CA PRO A 7 -3.85 -8.58 6.99
C PRO A 7 -2.34 -8.69 6.72
N ARG A 8 -1.57 -7.86 7.43
CA ARG A 8 -0.16 -7.56 7.18
C ARG A 8 0.83 -8.72 7.39
N TRP A 9 0.42 -9.76 8.13
CA TRP A 9 1.26 -10.92 8.46
C TRP A 9 0.71 -12.25 7.96
N ALA A 10 -0.16 -12.22 6.95
CA ALA A 10 -0.63 -13.44 6.30
C ALA A 10 0.52 -14.09 5.52
N SER A 11 0.86 -15.34 5.84
CA SER A 11 1.65 -16.18 4.94
C SER A 11 0.70 -16.97 4.05
N SER A 12 1.15 -17.32 2.85
CA SER A 12 0.39 -18.23 2.02
C SER A 12 1.20 -19.42 1.55
N ALA A 13 0.48 -20.49 1.24
CA ALA A 13 1.04 -21.71 0.70
C ALA A 13 0.03 -22.34 -0.27
N LEU A 14 0.51 -23.16 -1.19
CA LEU A 14 -0.37 -23.96 -2.03
C LEU A 14 -0.86 -25.15 -1.21
N GLN A 15 -2.16 -25.23 -0.98
CA GLN A 15 -2.85 -26.36 -0.40
C GLN A 15 -3.26 -27.35 -1.49
N LEU A 16 -2.78 -28.58 -1.34
CA LEU A 16 -3.14 -29.71 -2.17
C LEU A 16 -3.92 -30.73 -1.35
N SER A 17 -5.00 -31.24 -1.93
CA SER A 17 -5.87 -32.25 -1.34
C SER A 17 -6.28 -33.28 -2.39
N ASN A 18 -6.58 -34.51 -1.97
CA ASN A 18 -7.07 -35.58 -2.83
C ASN A 18 -6.18 -35.84 -4.06
N ASN A 19 -6.53 -35.28 -5.22
CA ASN A 19 -5.82 -35.43 -6.49
C ASN A 19 -5.33 -34.09 -7.07
N ASP A 20 -5.21 -33.05 -6.26
CA ASP A 20 -4.73 -31.73 -6.68
C ASP A 20 -3.22 -31.75 -7.02
N TYR A 21 -2.83 -31.02 -8.06
CA TYR A 21 -1.41 -30.86 -8.44
C TYR A 21 -1.22 -29.68 -9.40
N VAL A 22 0.04 -29.31 -9.65
CA VAL A 22 0.42 -28.32 -10.66
C VAL A 22 1.16 -29.01 -11.79
N ASP A 23 0.72 -28.74 -13.01
CA ASP A 23 1.33 -29.21 -14.25
C ASP A 23 2.16 -28.09 -14.87
N CYS A 24 3.48 -28.30 -14.92
CA CYS A 24 4.46 -27.36 -15.46
C CYS A 24 4.80 -27.66 -16.93
N GLY A 25 4.17 -28.66 -17.55
CA GLY A 25 4.46 -29.07 -18.90
C GLY A 25 5.80 -29.80 -19.06
N MET A 26 6.34 -29.79 -20.28
CA MET A 26 7.62 -30.41 -20.64
C MET A 26 8.66 -29.36 -21.11
N PRO A 27 8.96 -28.31 -20.32
CA PRO A 27 9.93 -27.30 -20.71
C PRO A 27 11.33 -27.93 -20.80
N LEU A 28 12.04 -27.62 -21.89
CA LEU A 28 13.36 -28.19 -22.15
C LEU A 28 14.35 -27.88 -21.01
N VAL A 29 14.24 -26.71 -20.38
CA VAL A 29 15.11 -26.26 -19.27
C VAL A 29 14.95 -27.08 -17.98
N LEU A 30 13.85 -27.81 -17.81
CA LEU A 30 13.64 -28.73 -16.67
C LEU A 30 13.88 -30.20 -17.04
N SER A 31 14.27 -30.43 -18.29
CA SER A 31 14.72 -31.72 -18.80
C SER A 31 16.19 -31.61 -19.19
N ASN A 32 16.85 -32.72 -19.50
CA ASN A 32 18.25 -32.72 -19.92
C ASN A 32 19.23 -32.10 -18.90
N LEU A 33 18.89 -32.11 -17.61
CA LEU A 33 19.82 -31.69 -16.57
C LEU A 33 20.97 -32.71 -16.50
N ASN A 34 22.20 -32.21 -16.32
CA ASN A 34 23.39 -33.06 -16.11
C ASN A 34 23.65 -33.21 -14.62
N SER A 35 23.89 -32.07 -13.96
CA SER A 35 23.96 -31.95 -12.51
C SER A 35 22.83 -31.01 -12.08
N PHE A 36 22.20 -31.27 -10.94
CA PHE A 36 21.03 -30.49 -10.51
C PHE A 36 20.83 -30.50 -9.01
N THR A 37 20.00 -29.56 -8.56
CA THR A 37 19.46 -29.53 -7.20
C THR A 37 17.96 -29.35 -7.23
N LEU A 38 17.23 -30.18 -6.48
CA LEU A 38 15.79 -30.02 -6.23
C LEU A 38 15.61 -29.56 -4.80
N GLU A 39 14.74 -28.58 -4.57
CA GLU A 39 14.40 -28.12 -3.23
C GLU A 39 12.91 -27.81 -3.11
N ALA A 40 12.34 -28.11 -1.95
CA ALA A 40 10.97 -27.74 -1.65
C ALA A 40 10.74 -27.52 -0.16
N TRP A 41 9.88 -26.56 0.17
CA TRP A 41 9.25 -26.47 1.48
C TRP A 41 7.91 -27.19 1.45
N VAL A 42 7.74 -28.18 2.31
CA VAL A 42 6.53 -29.02 2.40
C VAL A 42 5.99 -29.01 3.82
N ASN A 43 4.67 -29.05 3.97
CA ASN A 43 4.00 -29.33 5.23
C ASN A 43 2.92 -30.40 4.97
N PRO A 44 3.27 -31.70 5.11
CA PRO A 44 2.36 -32.78 4.79
C PRO A 44 1.26 -32.92 5.87
N ALA A 45 0.01 -33.04 5.42
CA ALA A 45 -1.14 -33.28 6.28
C ALA A 45 -1.23 -34.75 6.75
N ASN A 46 -0.65 -35.67 5.98
CA ASN A 46 -0.44 -37.06 6.35
C ASN A 46 0.78 -37.62 5.60
N LEU A 47 1.30 -38.76 6.06
CA LEU A 47 2.50 -39.38 5.50
C LEU A 47 2.22 -40.75 4.88
N ILE A 48 0.97 -41.09 4.57
CA ILE A 48 0.62 -42.45 4.15
C ILE A 48 0.97 -42.65 2.68
N GLY A 49 1.66 -43.76 2.37
CA GLY A 49 1.96 -44.16 1.00
C GLY A 49 2.94 -43.24 0.29
N PHE A 50 2.88 -43.23 -1.05
CA PHE A 50 3.75 -42.42 -1.89
C PHE A 50 3.13 -41.06 -2.20
N GLN A 51 3.90 -39.99 -2.01
CA GLN A 51 3.49 -38.61 -2.28
C GLN A 51 4.64 -37.84 -2.95
N SER A 52 4.44 -37.42 -4.20
CA SER A 52 5.45 -36.72 -4.99
C SER A 52 5.41 -35.22 -4.74
N ILE A 53 6.58 -34.61 -4.58
CA ILE A 53 6.73 -33.18 -4.33
C ILE A 53 7.03 -32.47 -5.64
N VAL A 54 8.05 -32.95 -6.36
CA VAL A 54 8.37 -32.50 -7.71
C VAL A 54 9.04 -33.64 -8.47
N GLY A 55 8.65 -33.85 -9.73
CA GLY A 55 9.18 -34.97 -10.52
C GLY A 55 9.18 -34.73 -12.01
N ASN A 56 10.27 -35.15 -12.65
CA ASN A 56 10.42 -35.28 -14.10
C ASN A 56 10.60 -36.77 -14.46
N VAL A 57 9.64 -37.59 -14.03
CA VAL A 57 9.66 -39.04 -14.24
C VAL A 57 8.26 -39.58 -14.47
N ASP A 58 8.14 -40.56 -15.37
CA ASP A 58 7.00 -41.45 -15.38
C ASP A 58 7.45 -42.76 -14.76
N ASN A 59 6.90 -43.12 -13.60
CA ASN A 59 7.38 -44.25 -12.82
C ASN A 59 7.23 -45.61 -13.53
N ALA A 60 6.50 -45.68 -14.66
CA ALA A 60 6.42 -46.87 -15.50
C ALA A 60 7.38 -46.86 -16.70
N ILE A 61 7.89 -45.69 -17.11
CA ILE A 61 8.66 -45.52 -18.36
C ILE A 61 10.11 -45.07 -18.09
N GLY A 62 10.32 -44.29 -17.02
CA GLY A 62 11.58 -43.66 -16.67
C GLY A 62 11.56 -42.14 -16.82
N GLY A 63 12.66 -41.51 -16.46
CA GLY A 63 12.82 -40.06 -16.42
C GLY A 63 14.05 -39.66 -15.59
N GLN A 64 14.25 -38.36 -15.39
CA GLN A 64 15.51 -37.85 -14.86
C GLN A 64 15.56 -37.85 -13.33
N TYR A 65 14.55 -37.29 -12.67
CA TYR A 65 14.60 -37.03 -11.24
C TYR A 65 13.23 -36.98 -10.60
N GLN A 66 13.17 -37.22 -9.29
CA GLN A 66 11.99 -36.99 -8.46
C GLN A 66 12.40 -36.80 -7.01
N LEU A 67 11.73 -35.87 -6.33
CA LEU A 67 11.73 -35.75 -4.87
C LEU A 67 10.33 -36.11 -4.37
N PHE A 68 10.25 -37.09 -3.47
CA PHE A 68 8.96 -37.64 -3.00
C PHE A 68 9.06 -38.20 -1.58
N LEU A 69 7.91 -38.55 -1.02
CA LEU A 69 7.76 -39.22 0.27
C LEU A 69 7.29 -40.66 0.07
N SER A 70 7.75 -41.56 0.93
CA SER A 70 7.28 -42.94 1.04
C SER A 70 7.04 -43.27 2.51
N ASP A 71 5.78 -43.33 2.95
CA ASP A 71 5.42 -43.60 4.35
C ASP A 71 6.13 -42.66 5.36
N GLY A 72 6.32 -41.40 4.95
CA GLY A 72 6.98 -40.36 5.73
C GLY A 72 8.49 -40.25 5.53
N TYR A 73 9.13 -41.22 4.87
CA TYR A 73 10.55 -41.12 4.53
C TYR A 73 10.74 -40.31 3.26
N VAL A 74 11.74 -39.43 3.26
CA VAL A 74 12.07 -38.60 2.11
C VAL A 74 12.91 -39.43 1.15
N CYS A 75 12.54 -39.44 -0.12
CA CYS A 75 13.19 -40.20 -1.17
C CYS A 75 13.60 -39.28 -2.31
N ALA A 76 14.83 -39.46 -2.79
CA ALA A 76 15.32 -38.84 -4.01
C ALA A 76 15.55 -39.92 -5.05
N TYR A 77 14.87 -39.80 -6.19
CA TYR A 77 15.06 -40.66 -7.36
C TYR A 77 15.92 -39.94 -8.40
N VAL A 78 16.78 -40.72 -9.06
CA VAL A 78 17.49 -40.37 -10.29
C VAL A 78 17.33 -41.49 -11.30
N GLY A 79 17.30 -41.15 -12.59
CA GLY A 79 17.15 -42.11 -13.70
C GLY A 79 18.30 -43.10 -13.91
N ILE A 80 19.09 -43.39 -12.86
CA ILE A 80 20.28 -44.24 -12.87
C ILE A 80 20.11 -45.30 -11.77
N VAL A 81 20.32 -46.57 -12.09
CA VAL A 81 20.28 -47.69 -11.13
C VAL A 81 21.26 -47.44 -9.96
N PRO A 82 20.89 -47.65 -8.67
CA PRO A 82 19.69 -48.32 -8.15
C PRO A 82 18.41 -47.46 -8.05
N TYR A 83 18.39 -46.32 -8.72
CA TYR A 83 17.29 -45.37 -8.88
C TYR A 83 17.00 -44.43 -7.73
N LEU A 84 17.17 -44.81 -6.46
CA LEU A 84 16.81 -43.92 -5.36
C LEU A 84 17.70 -44.06 -4.13
N ILE A 85 17.70 -43.01 -3.32
CA ILE A 85 18.11 -43.02 -1.91
C ILE A 85 16.95 -42.54 -1.04
N GLN A 86 16.99 -42.89 0.25
CA GLN A 86 15.94 -42.61 1.22
C GLN A 86 16.54 -42.06 2.52
N SER A 87 15.82 -41.19 3.23
CA SER A 87 16.20 -40.71 4.55
C SER A 87 16.18 -41.85 5.59
N PRO A 88 17.03 -41.80 6.64
CA PRO A 88 17.04 -42.81 7.68
C PRO A 88 15.83 -42.71 8.63
N GLU A 89 15.26 -41.51 8.76
CA GLU A 89 14.13 -41.21 9.63
C GLU A 89 12.98 -40.59 8.83
N PRO A 90 11.71 -40.81 9.23
CA PRO A 90 10.58 -40.13 8.63
C PRO A 90 10.47 -38.69 9.12
N ILE A 91 9.91 -37.81 8.29
CA ILE A 91 9.48 -36.47 8.70
C ILE A 91 8.17 -36.56 9.50
N THR A 92 7.68 -35.44 10.05
CA THR A 92 6.39 -35.43 10.74
C THR A 92 5.31 -34.66 9.98
N VAL A 93 4.08 -34.72 10.49
CA VAL A 93 2.89 -34.09 9.87
C VAL A 93 2.62 -32.73 10.49
N ASN A 94 1.98 -31.84 9.73
CA ASN A 94 1.52 -30.52 10.18
C ASN A 94 2.67 -29.59 10.62
N GLU A 95 3.90 -29.86 10.19
CA GLU A 95 5.05 -28.98 10.35
C GLU A 95 5.79 -28.78 9.02
N TRP A 96 6.44 -27.63 8.90
CA TRP A 96 7.20 -27.28 7.70
C TRP A 96 8.56 -27.96 7.72
N HIS A 97 8.86 -28.71 6.66
CA HIS A 97 10.17 -29.28 6.40
C HIS A 97 10.75 -28.72 5.09
N HIS A 98 12.04 -28.42 5.08
CA HIS A 98 12.79 -28.16 3.86
C HIS A 98 13.40 -29.49 3.37
N LEU A 99 13.05 -29.88 2.16
CA LEU A 99 13.52 -31.11 1.53
C LEU A 99 14.36 -30.74 0.32
N ALA A 100 15.55 -31.33 0.20
CA ALA A 100 16.40 -31.10 -0.95
C ALA A 100 17.15 -32.34 -1.40
N SER A 101 17.51 -32.40 -2.68
CA SER A 101 18.42 -33.39 -3.23
C SER A 101 19.37 -32.76 -4.24
N THR A 102 20.64 -33.17 -4.21
CA THR A 102 21.66 -32.74 -5.17
C THR A 102 22.19 -33.95 -5.92
N PHE A 103 22.29 -33.85 -7.24
CA PHE A 103 22.96 -34.85 -8.07
C PHE A 103 24.12 -34.20 -8.82
N ASP A 104 25.31 -34.69 -8.57
CA ASP A 104 26.52 -34.29 -9.26
C ASP A 104 26.89 -35.36 -10.30
N SER A 105 26.80 -35.01 -11.59
CA SER A 105 27.16 -35.92 -12.68
C SER A 105 28.66 -36.17 -12.83
N ASP A 106 29.53 -35.30 -12.33
CA ASP A 106 30.98 -35.47 -12.41
C ASP A 106 31.45 -36.56 -11.44
N THR A 107 30.88 -36.57 -10.23
CA THR A 107 31.15 -37.60 -9.21
C THR A 107 30.11 -38.72 -9.19
N SER A 108 29.02 -38.58 -9.95
CA SER A 108 27.82 -39.43 -9.90
C SER A 108 27.22 -39.56 -8.49
N THR A 109 27.32 -38.52 -7.68
CA THR A 109 26.87 -38.53 -6.28
C THR A 109 25.48 -37.93 -6.16
N LEU A 110 24.54 -38.70 -5.58
CA LEU A 110 23.24 -38.19 -5.13
C LEU A 110 23.29 -37.99 -3.61
N THR A 111 22.94 -36.80 -3.15
CA THR A 111 22.83 -36.47 -1.73
C THR A 111 21.41 -35.99 -1.43
N LEU A 112 20.84 -36.46 -0.33
CA LEU A 112 19.51 -36.06 0.15
C LEU A 112 19.65 -35.28 1.45
N TYR A 113 18.87 -34.22 1.56
CA TYR A 113 18.86 -33.30 2.69
C TYR A 113 17.45 -33.15 3.27
N VAL A 114 17.37 -33.03 4.59
CA VAL A 114 16.17 -32.70 5.34
C VAL A 114 16.53 -31.59 6.33
N ASP A 115 15.79 -30.49 6.29
CA ASP A 115 15.97 -29.30 7.12
C ASP A 115 17.41 -28.78 7.10
N GLY A 116 17.99 -28.71 5.89
CA GLY A 116 19.36 -28.26 5.66
C GLY A 116 20.46 -29.30 5.93
N ASN A 117 20.13 -30.43 6.57
CA ASN A 117 21.10 -31.45 6.95
C ASN A 117 21.20 -32.56 5.91
N ALA A 118 22.42 -32.96 5.51
CA ALA A 118 22.63 -34.13 4.66
C ALA A 118 22.31 -35.42 5.44
N VAL A 119 21.27 -36.15 5.03
CA VAL A 119 20.77 -37.34 5.75
C VAL A 119 21.11 -38.66 5.05
N ALA A 120 21.32 -38.63 3.73
CA ALA A 120 21.71 -39.80 2.95
C ALA A 120 22.55 -39.39 1.73
N GLN A 121 23.48 -40.27 1.34
CA GLN A 121 24.32 -40.06 0.16
C GLN A 121 24.69 -41.40 -0.46
N SER A 122 24.71 -41.48 -1.80
CA SER A 122 25.21 -42.63 -2.53
C SER A 122 25.82 -42.23 -3.86
N VAL A 123 26.77 -43.04 -4.34
CA VAL A 123 27.35 -42.91 -5.68
C VAL A 123 26.62 -43.85 -6.63
N PHE A 124 26.23 -43.34 -7.78
CA PHE A 124 25.51 -44.04 -8.83
C PHE A 124 26.46 -44.34 -9.99
N SER A 125 26.14 -45.35 -10.81
CA SER A 125 26.96 -45.72 -11.97
C SER A 125 26.12 -45.67 -13.23
N GLY A 126 26.24 -44.58 -14.00
CA GLY A 126 25.51 -44.41 -15.25
C GLY A 126 25.40 -42.94 -15.68
N LYS A 127 24.56 -42.69 -16.68
CA LYS A 127 24.24 -41.34 -17.14
C LYS A 127 22.74 -41.12 -17.04
N LEU A 128 22.34 -39.89 -16.72
CA LEU A 128 20.92 -39.52 -16.74
C LEU A 128 20.34 -39.71 -18.15
N PRO A 129 19.07 -40.13 -18.24
CA PRO A 129 18.38 -40.17 -19.52
C PRO A 129 18.22 -38.75 -20.09
N LYS A 130 18.30 -38.62 -21.41
CA LYS A 130 18.20 -37.32 -22.13
C LYS A 130 16.77 -36.83 -22.35
N ASN A 131 15.75 -37.67 -22.14
CA ASN A 131 14.37 -37.25 -22.35
C ASN A 131 13.67 -37.26 -21.00
N GLY A 132 13.24 -36.07 -20.57
CA GLY A 132 12.31 -35.92 -19.47
C GLY A 132 10.87 -36.16 -19.90
N VAL A 133 10.00 -36.43 -18.94
CA VAL A 133 8.54 -36.42 -19.15
C VAL A 133 7.95 -35.10 -18.67
N ASN A 134 6.64 -35.06 -18.44
CA ASN A 134 5.97 -33.91 -17.84
C ASN A 134 6.52 -33.62 -16.44
N VAL A 135 6.80 -32.34 -16.14
CA VAL A 135 7.17 -31.91 -14.79
C VAL A 135 5.89 -31.61 -14.02
N LEU A 136 5.66 -32.36 -12.95
CA LEU A 136 4.56 -32.13 -12.03
C LEU A 136 5.09 -31.67 -10.67
N VAL A 137 4.38 -30.75 -10.05
CA VAL A 137 4.55 -30.35 -8.65
C VAL A 137 3.34 -30.84 -7.87
N GLY A 138 3.58 -31.57 -6.78
CA GLY A 138 2.55 -32.22 -5.97
C GLY A 138 2.02 -33.55 -6.53
N ALA A 139 2.60 -34.06 -7.62
CA ALA A 139 2.26 -35.36 -8.22
C ALA A 139 3.43 -35.90 -9.05
N VAL A 140 3.27 -37.10 -9.61
CA VAL A 140 4.18 -37.71 -10.59
C VAL A 140 3.39 -38.45 -11.65
N MET A 141 3.96 -38.65 -12.84
CA MET A 141 3.34 -39.46 -13.87
C MET A 141 3.56 -40.96 -13.60
N GLN A 142 2.57 -41.78 -13.91
CA GLN A 142 2.69 -43.22 -13.99
C GLN A 142 1.79 -43.72 -15.13
N GLN A 143 2.38 -44.33 -16.16
CA GLN A 143 1.66 -44.75 -17.37
C GLN A 143 0.85 -43.61 -18.00
N SER A 144 1.50 -42.45 -18.15
CA SER A 144 0.88 -41.23 -18.69
C SER A 144 -0.29 -40.67 -17.87
N THR A 145 -0.46 -41.08 -16.61
CA THR A 145 -1.51 -40.58 -15.71
C THR A 145 -0.89 -40.06 -14.40
N PRO A 146 -1.32 -38.90 -13.88
CA PRO A 146 -0.83 -38.40 -12.59
C PRO A 146 -1.23 -39.31 -11.42
N THR A 147 -0.31 -39.51 -10.48
CA THR A 147 -0.46 -40.31 -9.27
C THR A 147 0.42 -39.75 -8.15
N TRP A 148 0.38 -40.40 -6.97
CA TRP A 148 1.17 -40.06 -5.78
C TRP A 148 0.99 -38.59 -5.39
N TYR A 149 -0.27 -38.19 -5.24
CA TYR A 149 -0.65 -36.81 -4.96
C TYR A 149 -0.25 -36.41 -3.54
N LEU A 150 0.49 -35.31 -3.42
CA LEU A 150 0.83 -34.71 -2.14
C LEU A 150 -0.42 -34.24 -1.40
N GLN A 151 -0.53 -34.61 -0.12
CA GLN A 151 -1.58 -34.17 0.77
C GLN A 151 -0.98 -33.20 1.78
N GLY A 152 -1.27 -31.90 1.65
CA GLY A 152 -0.69 -30.89 2.53
C GLY A 152 -0.40 -29.58 1.82
N GLN A 153 0.57 -28.84 2.35
CA GLN A 153 0.94 -27.52 1.85
C GLN A 153 2.33 -27.52 1.20
N LEU A 154 2.47 -26.73 0.15
CA LEU A 154 3.74 -26.40 -0.50
C LEU A 154 4.01 -24.91 -0.35
N GLY A 155 5.20 -24.58 0.15
CA GLY A 155 5.62 -23.21 0.34
C GLY A 155 6.38 -22.70 -0.87
N ARG A 156 7.48 -23.38 -1.21
CA ARG A 156 8.39 -22.99 -2.28
C ARG A 156 8.91 -24.24 -2.97
N VAL A 157 9.13 -24.17 -4.29
CA VAL A 157 9.82 -25.21 -5.06
C VAL A 157 10.89 -24.56 -5.95
N MET A 158 12.10 -25.11 -5.89
CA MET A 158 13.26 -24.64 -6.67
C MET A 158 13.90 -25.82 -7.41
N ILE A 159 14.31 -25.58 -8.65
CA ILE A 159 15.15 -26.48 -9.43
C ILE A 159 16.33 -25.70 -9.95
N TRP A 160 17.53 -26.17 -9.62
CA TRP A 160 18.79 -25.64 -10.10
C TRP A 160 19.41 -26.61 -11.11
N ASN A 161 20.01 -26.07 -12.17
CA ASN A 161 20.83 -26.79 -13.13
C ASN A 161 22.31 -26.84 -12.70
N SER A 162 22.56 -26.80 -11.39
CA SER A 162 23.87 -26.97 -10.77
C SER A 162 23.74 -27.64 -9.41
N VAL A 163 24.87 -28.13 -8.89
CA VAL A 163 24.95 -28.72 -7.56
C VAL A 163 25.15 -27.60 -6.55
N ARG A 164 24.16 -27.42 -5.68
CA ARG A 164 24.24 -26.51 -4.54
C ARG A 164 25.08 -27.16 -3.43
N ASP A 165 25.96 -26.38 -2.81
CA ASP A 165 26.72 -26.85 -1.66
C ASP A 165 25.85 -26.91 -0.38
N THR A 166 26.33 -27.57 0.66
CA THR A 166 25.59 -27.75 1.91
C THR A 166 25.28 -26.44 2.64
N GLU A 167 26.13 -25.41 2.51
CA GLU A 167 25.89 -24.11 3.15
C GLU A 167 24.77 -23.35 2.44
N ALA A 168 24.75 -23.38 1.10
CA ALA A 168 23.66 -22.91 0.27
C ALA A 168 22.33 -23.58 0.63
N ILE A 169 22.30 -24.91 0.70
CA ILE A 169 21.12 -25.69 1.09
C ILE A 169 20.66 -25.32 2.51
N LEU A 170 21.58 -25.17 3.45
CA LEU A 170 21.26 -24.75 4.82
C LEU A 170 20.65 -23.35 4.83
N ASN A 171 21.22 -22.38 4.10
CA ASN A 171 20.68 -21.02 3.99
C ASN A 171 19.27 -20.99 3.39
N ASP A 172 18.98 -21.89 2.45
CA ASP A 172 17.65 -22.05 1.85
C ASP A 172 16.64 -22.69 2.80
N SER A 173 17.10 -23.60 3.67
CA SER A 173 16.32 -24.21 4.75
C SER A 173 15.98 -23.27 5.91
N VAL A 174 16.60 -22.08 5.98
CA VAL A 174 16.24 -21.02 6.94
C VAL A 174 15.72 -19.75 6.25
N GLN A 175 15.47 -19.81 4.94
CA GLN A 175 14.92 -18.72 4.11
C GLN A 175 15.69 -17.39 4.21
N VAL A 176 17.01 -17.43 4.37
CA VAL A 176 17.85 -16.22 4.49
C VAL A 176 17.97 -15.48 3.14
N ASN A 177 17.86 -16.19 2.02
CA ASN A 177 18.08 -15.66 0.69
C ASN A 177 16.78 -15.36 -0.07
N ILE A 178 16.75 -14.20 -0.74
CA ILE A 178 15.74 -13.84 -1.74
C ILE A 178 16.39 -13.97 -3.11
N TYR A 179 15.93 -14.93 -3.92
CA TYR A 179 16.50 -15.17 -5.24
C TYR A 179 15.84 -14.29 -6.31
N LYS A 180 16.67 -13.68 -7.15
CA LYS A 180 16.26 -13.00 -8.38
C LYS A 180 16.85 -13.74 -9.57
N ALA A 181 16.02 -13.99 -10.59
CA ALA A 181 16.42 -14.59 -11.86
C ALA A 181 17.69 -13.99 -12.47
N THR A 182 17.83 -12.66 -12.42
CA THR A 182 18.95 -11.93 -13.05
C THR A 182 20.30 -12.16 -12.37
N GLU A 183 20.31 -12.73 -11.16
CA GLU A 183 21.52 -12.93 -10.35
C GLU A 183 21.90 -14.42 -10.24
N ASN A 184 21.04 -15.33 -10.70
CA ASN A 184 21.17 -16.78 -10.49
C ASN A 184 20.86 -17.54 -11.79
N GLU A 185 21.81 -17.55 -12.73
CA GLU A 185 21.61 -18.18 -14.06
C GLU A 185 21.34 -19.70 -13.98
N ASP A 186 21.79 -20.36 -12.92
CA ASP A 186 21.57 -21.80 -12.72
C ASP A 186 20.20 -22.12 -12.13
N LEU A 187 19.45 -21.13 -11.62
CA LEU A 187 18.08 -21.35 -11.12
C LEU A 187 17.14 -21.45 -12.31
N VAL A 188 16.68 -22.66 -12.63
CA VAL A 188 15.88 -22.92 -13.85
C VAL A 188 14.37 -23.01 -13.60
N PHE A 189 13.96 -23.22 -12.35
CA PHE A 189 12.57 -23.12 -11.92
C PHE A 189 12.52 -22.57 -10.50
N TYR A 190 11.68 -21.57 -10.28
CA TYR A 190 11.45 -21.04 -8.95
C TYR A 190 10.02 -20.59 -8.80
N VAL A 191 9.24 -21.34 -8.03
CA VAL A 191 7.88 -20.93 -7.65
C VAL A 191 7.83 -20.73 -6.14
N ASP A 192 7.36 -19.56 -5.74
CA ASP A 192 7.06 -19.23 -4.35
C ASP A 192 5.55 -19.09 -4.19
N PHE A 193 4.94 -20.04 -3.48
CA PHE A 193 3.50 -20.06 -3.21
C PHE A 193 3.10 -19.16 -2.03
N SER A 194 4.07 -18.47 -1.41
CA SER A 194 3.78 -17.33 -0.53
C SER A 194 3.38 -16.06 -1.30
N VAL A 195 3.62 -16.05 -2.63
CA VAL A 195 3.26 -14.97 -3.53
C VAL A 195 2.11 -15.40 -4.43
N MET A 196 1.11 -14.54 -4.61
CA MET A 196 -0.06 -14.79 -5.46
C MET A 196 -0.29 -13.67 -6.49
N PRO A 197 -0.60 -14.00 -7.77
CA PRO A 197 -0.43 -15.33 -8.36
C PRO A 197 1.00 -15.81 -8.18
N SER A 198 1.19 -17.08 -7.87
CA SER A 198 2.53 -17.63 -7.97
C SER A 198 2.90 -17.73 -9.45
N VAL A 199 4.14 -17.37 -9.74
CA VAL A 199 4.72 -17.35 -11.08
C VAL A 199 6.13 -17.89 -11.00
N ASP A 200 6.59 -18.50 -12.08
CA ASP A 200 7.99 -18.90 -12.20
C ASP A 200 8.89 -17.66 -12.24
N SER A 201 9.61 -17.46 -11.14
CA SER A 201 10.51 -16.34 -10.88
C SER A 201 11.96 -16.65 -11.26
N SER A 202 12.23 -17.78 -11.94
CA SER A 202 13.54 -18.11 -12.50
C SER A 202 13.90 -17.29 -13.75
N GLY A 203 12.91 -16.61 -14.34
CA GLY A 203 13.06 -15.90 -15.62
C GLY A 203 12.71 -16.75 -16.85
N ASN A 204 12.51 -18.07 -16.69
CA ASN A 204 12.07 -18.96 -17.77
C ASN A 204 10.56 -18.86 -18.07
N ASN A 205 9.79 -18.24 -17.18
CA ASN A 205 8.34 -18.02 -17.31
C ASN A 205 7.56 -19.32 -17.59
N ILE A 206 7.93 -20.40 -16.90
CA ILE A 206 7.27 -21.69 -17.04
C ILE A 206 5.81 -21.57 -16.55
N PRO A 207 4.82 -21.91 -17.39
CA PRO A 207 3.41 -21.76 -17.02
C PRO A 207 3.03 -22.80 -15.95
N LEU A 208 2.31 -22.35 -14.92
CA LEU A 208 1.78 -23.19 -13.86
C LEU A 208 0.31 -23.51 -14.15
N SER A 209 0.01 -24.75 -14.57
CA SER A 209 -1.37 -25.20 -14.79
C SER A 209 -1.87 -25.96 -13.56
N TYR A 210 -2.60 -25.28 -12.70
CA TYR A 210 -3.30 -25.87 -11.56
C TYR A 210 -4.40 -26.83 -12.03
N LYS A 211 -4.45 -28.01 -11.42
CA LYS A 211 -5.42 -29.06 -11.76
C LYS A 211 -6.32 -29.36 -10.56
N ASN A 212 -7.57 -29.74 -10.87
CA ASN A 212 -8.61 -30.06 -9.90
C ASN A 212 -8.91 -28.86 -8.99
N ASP A 213 -8.99 -29.08 -7.68
CA ASP A 213 -9.45 -28.11 -6.69
C ASP A 213 -8.29 -27.54 -5.87
N ALA A 214 -7.08 -27.44 -6.46
CA ALA A 214 -5.93 -26.82 -5.80
C ALA A 214 -6.30 -25.42 -5.25
N GLN A 215 -5.91 -25.16 -4.00
CA GLN A 215 -6.28 -23.94 -3.28
C GLN A 215 -5.02 -23.26 -2.75
N TYR A 216 -5.06 -21.95 -2.59
CA TYR A 216 -4.13 -21.31 -1.69
C TYR A 216 -4.65 -21.37 -0.27
N SER A 217 -3.77 -21.63 0.69
CA SER A 217 -4.06 -21.50 2.11
C SER A 217 -3.37 -20.28 2.68
N PHE A 218 -4.14 -19.35 3.20
CA PHE A 218 -3.66 -18.20 3.95
C PHE A 218 -3.63 -18.53 5.42
N ASN A 219 -2.45 -18.42 6.02
CA ASN A 219 -2.27 -18.55 7.46
C ASN A 219 -2.04 -17.16 8.03
N VAL A 220 -3.00 -16.67 8.81
CA VAL A 220 -2.94 -15.35 9.44
C VAL A 220 -2.72 -15.53 10.94
N PRO A 221 -1.54 -15.15 11.47
CA PRO A 221 -1.32 -15.09 12.91
C PRO A 221 -2.35 -14.17 13.57
N SER A 222 -3.08 -14.69 14.54
CA SER A 222 -4.16 -14.00 15.24
C SER A 222 -4.46 -14.68 16.57
N VAL A 223 -5.21 -13.99 17.43
CA VAL A 223 -5.91 -14.63 18.53
C VAL A 223 -7.30 -15.07 18.04
N VAL A 224 -7.60 -16.37 18.17
CA VAL A 224 -8.92 -16.92 17.90
C VAL A 224 -9.69 -16.94 19.21
N LEU A 225 -10.82 -16.24 19.27
CA LEU A 225 -11.55 -15.99 20.51
C LEU A 225 -12.59 -17.09 20.83
N GLY A 226 -13.13 -17.80 19.85
CA GLY A 226 -14.12 -18.86 20.09
C GLY A 226 -15.42 -18.35 20.73
N ASN A 227 -16.12 -19.18 21.53
CA ASN A 227 -17.46 -18.87 22.03
C ASN A 227 -17.48 -17.95 23.27
N ASN A 228 -16.48 -18.02 24.13
CA ASN A 228 -16.40 -17.27 25.38
C ASN A 228 -14.99 -16.73 25.66
N GLY A 229 -14.15 -16.70 24.63
CA GLY A 229 -12.79 -16.20 24.76
C GLY A 229 -12.72 -14.71 24.53
N TYR A 230 -11.79 -14.09 25.24
CA TYR A 230 -11.49 -12.67 25.18
C TYR A 230 -10.05 -12.47 25.67
N VAL A 231 -9.51 -11.27 25.43
CA VAL A 231 -8.22 -10.85 25.95
C VAL A 231 -8.45 -9.73 26.96
N ASP A 232 -7.93 -9.88 28.18
CA ASP A 232 -7.80 -8.78 29.14
C ASP A 232 -6.51 -8.03 28.82
N CYS A 233 -6.64 -6.77 28.40
CA CYS A 233 -5.52 -5.87 28.11
C CYS A 233 -5.18 -4.99 29.32
N GLY A 234 -5.71 -5.31 30.51
CA GLY A 234 -5.41 -4.59 31.74
C GLY A 234 -5.99 -3.18 31.81
N SER A 235 -5.46 -2.41 32.75
CA SER A 235 -5.88 -1.03 33.03
C SER A 235 -4.68 -0.09 32.94
N SER A 236 -4.81 0.96 32.12
CA SER A 236 -3.89 2.08 32.06
C SER A 236 -4.69 3.39 32.12
N PRO A 237 -4.20 4.45 32.80
CA PRO A 237 -4.83 5.76 32.76
C PRO A 237 -5.00 6.28 31.32
N ASP A 238 -4.06 5.95 30.43
CA ASP A 238 -4.06 6.41 29.04
C ASP A 238 -5.16 5.76 28.19
N TYR A 239 -5.79 4.68 28.67
CA TYR A 239 -6.92 4.05 27.97
C TYR A 239 -8.24 4.78 28.18
N SER A 240 -8.32 5.63 29.21
CA SER A 240 -9.49 6.48 29.45
C SER A 240 -9.44 7.69 28.53
N ILE A 241 -10.53 7.92 27.81
CA ILE A 241 -10.70 9.01 26.84
C ILE A 241 -11.94 9.82 27.25
N PRO A 242 -11.87 10.52 28.40
CA PRO A 242 -13.02 11.24 28.94
C PRO A 242 -13.34 12.50 28.14
N ASP A 243 -14.49 13.10 28.47
CA ASP A 243 -14.96 14.33 27.88
C ASP A 243 -15.06 14.22 26.35
N ASN A 244 -14.45 15.16 25.64
CA ASN A 244 -14.42 15.17 24.18
C ASN A 244 -12.99 15.07 23.67
N LEU A 245 -12.11 14.32 24.32
CA LEU A 245 -10.75 14.11 23.81
C LEU A 245 -10.78 13.39 22.46
N PRO A 246 -9.92 13.79 21.49
CA PRO A 246 -9.85 13.13 20.20
C PRO A 246 -9.18 11.75 20.32
N TYR A 247 -9.58 10.80 19.50
CA TYR A 247 -8.98 9.47 19.51
C TYR A 247 -9.23 8.68 18.22
N THR A 248 -8.47 7.60 18.04
CA THR A 248 -8.73 6.59 17.01
C THR A 248 -8.55 5.19 17.59
N ILE A 249 -9.50 4.30 17.31
CA ILE A 249 -9.38 2.87 17.60
C ILE A 249 -9.48 2.13 16.29
N GLU A 250 -8.45 1.37 15.93
CA GLU A 250 -8.41 0.62 14.69
C GLU A 250 -7.94 -0.82 14.92
N GLY A 251 -8.26 -1.73 14.00
CA GLY A 251 -7.81 -3.11 14.12
C GLY A 251 -8.29 -4.02 13.02
N TRP A 252 -7.59 -5.14 12.88
CA TRP A 252 -7.90 -6.22 11.95
C TRP A 252 -8.65 -7.35 12.65
N PHE A 253 -9.79 -7.73 12.09
CA PHE A 253 -10.62 -8.83 12.63
C PHE A 253 -11.19 -9.71 11.51
N PHE A 254 -11.58 -10.92 11.88
CA PHE A 254 -12.14 -11.95 11.03
C PHE A 254 -13.41 -12.52 11.67
N PRO A 255 -14.61 -12.19 11.15
CA PRO A 255 -15.84 -12.79 11.60
C PRO A 255 -16.08 -14.18 10.95
N THR A 256 -16.66 -15.11 11.72
CA THR A 256 -17.27 -16.38 11.31
C THR A 256 -18.79 -16.22 11.09
N SER A 257 -19.47 -17.28 10.64
CA SER A 257 -20.92 -17.24 10.37
C SER A 257 -21.79 -17.01 11.61
N ILE A 258 -21.24 -17.25 12.81
CA ILE A 258 -21.92 -17.08 14.09
C ILE A 258 -21.40 -15.87 14.87
N SER A 259 -20.54 -15.05 14.25
CA SER A 259 -19.96 -13.87 14.89
C SER A 259 -21.02 -12.87 15.30
N ASN A 260 -21.01 -12.55 16.58
CA ASN A 260 -21.71 -11.42 17.16
C ASN A 260 -20.96 -11.04 18.44
N GLY A 261 -20.87 -9.77 18.78
CA GLY A 261 -20.26 -9.34 20.04
C GLY A 261 -19.35 -8.12 19.89
N THR A 262 -18.59 -7.86 20.95
CA THR A 262 -17.73 -6.69 21.06
C THR A 262 -16.31 -6.99 20.59
N LEU A 263 -15.79 -6.20 19.66
CA LEU A 263 -14.40 -6.33 19.17
C LEU A 263 -13.42 -5.74 20.19
N ILE A 264 -13.72 -4.55 20.71
CA ILE A 264 -12.96 -3.89 21.78
C ILE A 264 -13.89 -3.01 22.61
N SER A 265 -13.65 -2.95 23.92
CA SER A 265 -14.30 -2.00 24.83
C SER A 265 -13.38 -1.52 25.93
N TYR A 266 -13.68 -0.34 26.46
CA TYR A 266 -13.12 0.16 27.72
C TYR A 266 -14.22 0.34 28.77
N GLY A 267 -14.08 -0.32 29.91
CA GLY A 267 -15.04 -0.22 30.99
C GLY A 267 -14.74 -1.09 32.21
N LEU A 268 -15.60 -1.00 33.22
CA LEU A 268 -15.58 -1.81 34.43
C LEU A 268 -16.96 -1.79 35.10
N ASN A 269 -17.43 -2.93 35.61
CA ASN A 269 -18.68 -3.06 36.37
C ASN A 269 -19.92 -2.43 35.69
N GLY A 270 -20.00 -2.52 34.36
CA GLY A 270 -21.11 -2.00 33.55
C GLY A 270 -21.00 -0.52 33.19
N SER A 271 -20.08 0.22 33.80
CA SER A 271 -19.64 1.51 33.30
C SER A 271 -18.65 1.30 32.16
N TRP A 272 -18.78 2.03 31.08
CA TRP A 272 -17.93 1.94 29.88
C TRP A 272 -17.78 3.32 29.26
N GLU A 273 -16.73 3.56 28.47
CA GLU A 273 -16.50 4.84 27.78
C GLU A 273 -16.74 4.73 26.28
N TYR A 274 -16.06 3.78 25.65
CA TYR A 274 -16.16 3.49 24.21
C TYR A 274 -16.21 1.98 23.97
N LYS A 275 -16.81 1.61 22.84
CA LYS A 275 -16.74 0.24 22.33
C LYS A 275 -16.96 0.18 20.83
N VAL A 276 -16.35 -0.82 20.21
CA VAL A 276 -16.60 -1.23 18.82
C VAL A 276 -17.15 -2.65 18.84
N SER A 277 -18.29 -2.88 18.20
CA SER A 277 -18.97 -4.17 18.18
C SER A 277 -19.34 -4.60 16.77
N TYR A 278 -19.36 -5.91 16.53
CA TYR A 278 -19.82 -6.53 15.30
C TYR A 278 -21.12 -7.28 15.56
N SER A 279 -22.20 -6.91 14.85
CA SER A 279 -23.49 -7.59 14.97
C SER A 279 -24.25 -7.47 13.65
N ASN A 280 -25.01 -8.50 13.28
CA ASN A 280 -25.84 -8.50 12.06
C ASN A 280 -25.04 -8.12 10.78
N ASN A 281 -23.81 -8.61 10.65
CA ASN A 281 -22.89 -8.26 9.56
C ASN A 281 -22.58 -6.75 9.44
N GLN A 282 -22.66 -6.00 10.53
CA GLN A 282 -22.31 -4.59 10.57
C GLN A 282 -21.37 -4.29 11.73
N ILE A 283 -20.51 -3.31 11.54
CA ILE A 283 -19.67 -2.76 12.61
C ILE A 283 -20.40 -1.56 13.20
N THR A 284 -20.38 -1.48 14.53
CA THR A 284 -20.96 -0.40 15.30
C THR A 284 -19.93 0.23 16.22
N GLY A 285 -19.91 1.56 16.28
CA GLY A 285 -19.09 2.33 17.21
C GLY A 285 -19.98 3.10 18.17
N GLN A 286 -19.63 3.08 19.46
CA GLN A 286 -20.42 3.75 20.49
C GLN A 286 -19.53 4.45 21.51
N ARG A 287 -20.05 5.55 22.04
CA ARG A 287 -19.54 6.28 23.21
C ARG A 287 -20.66 6.35 24.25
N ASN A 288 -20.30 6.41 25.53
CA ASN A 288 -21.28 6.42 26.63
C ASN A 288 -22.05 7.75 26.79
N SER A 289 -21.76 8.74 25.94
CA SER A 289 -22.18 10.11 26.07
C SER A 289 -23.54 10.41 25.41
N ASP A 290 -23.77 9.94 24.19
CA ASP A 290 -24.86 10.45 23.34
C ASP A 290 -26.05 9.49 23.19
N SER A 291 -26.01 8.29 23.78
CA SER A 291 -26.98 7.20 23.52
C SER A 291 -27.15 6.82 22.03
N LEU A 292 -26.28 7.35 21.17
CA LEU A 292 -26.23 7.10 19.74
C LEU A 292 -25.19 6.02 19.41
N GLN A 293 -25.35 5.39 18.26
CA GLN A 293 -24.35 4.49 17.68
C GLN A 293 -24.13 4.83 16.22
N ILE A 294 -22.89 4.77 15.78
CA ILE A 294 -22.56 4.81 14.36
C ILE A 294 -22.52 3.38 13.82
N VAL A 295 -23.05 3.16 12.61
CA VAL A 295 -23.17 1.83 12.00
C VAL A 295 -22.56 1.86 10.61
N SER A 296 -21.87 0.78 10.21
CA SER A 296 -21.34 0.67 8.86
C SER A 296 -22.44 0.60 7.81
N ASN A 297 -22.26 1.35 6.71
CA ASN A 297 -23.18 1.30 5.56
C ASN A 297 -23.05 -0.04 4.82
N ASP A 298 -21.82 -0.48 4.57
CA ASP A 298 -21.54 -1.75 3.93
C ASP A 298 -21.65 -2.92 4.92
N ALA A 299 -22.15 -4.04 4.41
CA ALA A 299 -22.17 -5.30 5.13
C ALA A 299 -20.75 -5.90 5.18
N VAL A 300 -20.35 -6.30 6.38
CA VAL A 300 -19.12 -7.03 6.68
C VAL A 300 -19.48 -8.50 6.81
N ILE A 301 -19.24 -9.24 5.73
CA ILE A 301 -19.64 -10.64 5.64
C ILE A 301 -18.62 -11.57 6.34
N PRO A 302 -19.06 -12.73 6.86
CA PRO A 302 -18.18 -13.74 7.43
C PRO A 302 -17.09 -14.24 6.48
N TYR A 303 -16.05 -14.81 7.08
CA TYR A 303 -14.92 -15.49 6.43
C TYR A 303 -14.01 -14.59 5.58
N SER A 304 -13.88 -13.33 5.97
CA SER A 304 -12.94 -12.40 5.37
C SER A 304 -12.34 -11.50 6.44
N TYR A 305 -11.08 -11.10 6.26
CA TYR A 305 -10.48 -10.11 7.13
C TYR A 305 -10.96 -8.71 6.76
N TYR A 306 -11.26 -7.93 7.78
CA TYR A 306 -11.62 -6.53 7.65
C TYR A 306 -10.80 -5.69 8.61
N HIS A 307 -10.43 -4.51 8.15
CA HIS A 307 -9.90 -3.47 9.01
C HIS A 307 -11.05 -2.54 9.38
N PHE A 308 -11.22 -2.26 10.67
CA PHE A 308 -12.09 -1.18 11.13
C PHE A 308 -11.25 -0.04 11.67
N ALA A 309 -11.76 1.19 11.58
CA ALA A 309 -11.26 2.31 12.37
C ALA A 309 -12.44 3.16 12.85
N LEU A 310 -12.45 3.52 14.12
CA LEU A 310 -13.38 4.45 14.74
C LEU A 310 -12.58 5.68 15.17
N THR A 311 -12.83 6.83 14.55
CA THR A 311 -12.14 8.09 14.87
C THR A 311 -13.13 9.09 15.48
N TYR A 312 -12.66 9.90 16.43
CA TYR A 312 -13.45 10.97 17.01
C TYR A 312 -12.68 12.28 16.95
N ASP A 313 -13.26 13.27 16.28
CA ASP A 313 -12.73 14.63 16.15
C ASP A 313 -13.36 15.54 17.21
N ASP A 314 -12.53 16.14 18.06
CA ASP A 314 -12.97 17.02 19.13
C ASP A 314 -13.37 18.42 18.67
N THR A 315 -12.88 18.87 17.53
CA THR A 315 -13.13 20.20 16.98
C THR A 315 -14.52 20.26 16.35
N VAL A 316 -14.87 19.27 15.54
CA VAL A 316 -16.19 19.17 14.89
C VAL A 316 -17.17 18.27 15.65
N LYS A 317 -16.73 17.60 16.73
CA LYS A 317 -17.51 16.64 17.52
C LYS A 317 -18.09 15.53 16.66
N ALA A 318 -17.29 14.99 15.74
CA ALA A 318 -17.73 13.98 14.79
C ALA A 318 -17.12 12.61 15.11
N LEU A 319 -17.96 11.58 15.17
CA LEU A 319 -17.52 10.20 15.22
C LEU A 319 -17.57 9.63 13.80
N SER A 320 -16.47 9.07 13.32
CA SER A 320 -16.37 8.49 11.97
C SER A 320 -15.99 7.02 12.05
N LEU A 321 -16.62 6.20 11.22
CA LEU A 321 -16.36 4.77 11.11
C LEU A 321 -15.83 4.46 9.70
N TYR A 322 -14.72 3.74 9.65
CA TYR A 322 -14.07 3.29 8.42
C TYR A 322 -14.04 1.77 8.35
N ILE A 323 -14.22 1.22 7.15
CA ILE A 323 -13.96 -0.18 6.84
C ILE A 323 -12.96 -0.26 5.69
N ASN A 324 -11.89 -1.01 5.90
CA ASN A 324 -10.81 -1.18 4.93
C ASN A 324 -10.21 0.17 4.47
N GLY A 325 -10.13 1.13 5.41
CA GLY A 325 -9.68 2.50 5.17
C GLY A 325 -10.70 3.39 4.45
N ASN A 326 -11.84 2.86 4.00
CA ASN A 326 -12.91 3.65 3.36
C ASN A 326 -13.85 4.21 4.42
N LEU A 327 -14.17 5.50 4.35
CA LEU A 327 -15.17 6.12 5.22
C LEU A 327 -16.54 5.48 4.94
N GLN A 328 -17.14 4.92 5.98
CA GLN A 328 -18.46 4.27 5.90
C GLN A 328 -19.54 5.22 6.36
N CYS A 329 -19.36 5.83 7.53
CA CYS A 329 -20.34 6.71 8.14
C CYS A 329 -19.63 7.77 8.98
N VAL A 330 -20.24 8.94 9.10
CA VAL A 330 -19.85 10.01 10.03
C VAL A 330 -21.11 10.62 10.64
N ASP A 331 -21.09 10.88 11.94
CA ASP A 331 -22.23 11.50 12.64
C ASP A 331 -21.75 12.39 13.81
N TYR A 332 -22.64 13.24 14.31
CA TYR A 332 -22.35 14.28 15.30
C TYR A 332 -22.59 13.77 16.74
N PHE A 333 -21.54 13.80 17.57
CA PHE A 333 -21.49 13.33 18.96
C PHE A 333 -20.98 14.46 19.90
N PRO A 334 -21.86 15.40 20.29
CA PRO A 334 -21.47 16.59 21.07
C PRO A 334 -21.27 16.36 22.56
N SER A 335 -21.88 15.31 23.12
CA SER A 335 -21.92 15.12 24.57
C SER A 335 -20.58 14.58 25.08
N PRO A 336 -20.10 15.04 26.25
CA PRO A 336 -18.85 14.56 26.83
C PRO A 336 -18.99 13.12 27.34
N VAL A 337 -17.96 12.30 27.11
CA VAL A 337 -17.82 10.96 27.68
C VAL A 337 -17.63 11.05 29.19
N THR A 338 -18.40 10.25 29.91
CA THR A 338 -18.24 10.11 31.36
C THR A 338 -17.07 9.17 31.64
N SER A 339 -16.08 9.62 32.40
CA SER A 339 -14.90 8.81 32.70
C SER A 339 -15.24 7.57 33.54
N VAL A 340 -14.49 6.48 33.31
CA VAL A 340 -14.58 5.24 34.08
C VAL A 340 -13.25 5.00 34.79
N PRO A 341 -13.11 5.45 36.06
CA PRO A 341 -11.87 5.28 36.81
C PRO A 341 -11.47 3.81 36.94
N ASN A 342 -10.20 3.52 36.69
CA ASN A 342 -9.65 2.15 36.70
C ASN A 342 -10.35 1.20 35.72
N GLY A 343 -10.96 1.74 34.66
CA GLY A 343 -11.49 0.93 33.57
C GLY A 343 -10.40 0.04 32.95
N LYS A 344 -10.85 -1.07 32.38
CA LYS A 344 -9.98 -2.02 31.68
C LYS A 344 -10.35 -2.08 30.21
N VAL A 345 -9.36 -2.34 29.36
CA VAL A 345 -9.59 -2.67 27.96
C VAL A 345 -9.81 -4.17 27.83
N LEU A 346 -10.93 -4.57 27.24
CA LEU A 346 -11.18 -5.94 26.81
C LEU A 346 -11.23 -6.00 25.29
N VAL A 347 -10.52 -6.97 24.72
CA VAL A 347 -10.62 -7.34 23.30
C VAL A 347 -11.45 -8.61 23.19
N GLY A 348 -12.50 -8.59 22.37
CA GLY A 348 -13.42 -9.71 22.22
C GLY A 348 -14.58 -9.78 23.22
N ALA A 349 -14.71 -8.84 24.16
CA ALA A 349 -15.81 -8.80 25.14
C ALA A 349 -16.04 -7.39 25.72
N GLN A 350 -17.06 -7.25 26.57
CA GLN A 350 -17.30 -6.08 27.43
C GLN A 350 -17.73 -6.49 28.84
N TYR A 351 -17.57 -5.62 29.84
CA TYR A 351 -18.05 -5.89 31.21
C TYR A 351 -19.56 -5.66 31.36
N ASN A 352 -20.23 -6.53 32.10
CA ASN A 352 -21.59 -6.31 32.60
C ASN A 352 -21.57 -5.58 33.97
N ASN A 353 -22.76 -5.25 34.48
CA ASN A 353 -22.95 -4.54 35.76
C ASN A 353 -22.35 -5.26 36.99
N SER A 354 -22.07 -6.56 36.88
CA SER A 354 -21.48 -7.38 37.94
C SER A 354 -19.95 -7.52 37.80
N GLY A 355 -19.34 -6.84 36.83
CA GLY A 355 -17.90 -6.94 36.57
C GLY A 355 -17.49 -8.22 35.86
N LEU A 356 -18.44 -8.93 35.23
CA LEU A 356 -18.16 -10.14 34.45
C LEU A 356 -18.18 -9.84 32.95
N PRO A 357 -17.27 -10.44 32.15
CA PRO A 357 -17.29 -10.33 30.70
C PRO A 357 -18.58 -10.89 30.08
N THR A 358 -19.08 -10.22 29.05
CA THR A 358 -20.27 -10.56 28.25
C THR A 358 -20.07 -10.07 26.81
N SER A 359 -21.03 -10.38 25.91
CA SER A 359 -21.00 -9.96 24.51
C SER A 359 -19.73 -10.45 23.77
N PHE A 360 -19.42 -11.74 23.93
CA PHE A 360 -18.22 -12.36 23.38
C PHE A 360 -18.24 -12.38 21.86
N PHE A 361 -17.24 -11.78 21.23
CA PHE A 361 -17.05 -11.89 19.79
C PHE A 361 -16.41 -13.23 19.44
N ASN A 362 -17.15 -14.04 18.66
CA ASN A 362 -16.60 -15.25 18.05
C ASN A 362 -15.89 -14.88 16.75
N GLY A 363 -14.60 -15.19 16.61
CA GLY A 363 -13.81 -14.88 15.42
C GLY A 363 -12.32 -14.80 15.73
N ALA A 364 -11.55 -14.22 14.82
CA ALA A 364 -10.14 -13.95 15.04
C ALA A 364 -9.86 -12.44 15.05
N ILE A 365 -8.90 -12.01 15.86
CA ILE A 365 -8.40 -10.63 15.90
C ILE A 365 -6.89 -10.69 15.71
N GLN A 366 -6.39 -9.91 14.77
CA GLN A 366 -4.96 -9.89 14.45
C GLN A 366 -4.23 -8.80 15.23
N ASN A 367 -4.78 -7.59 15.24
CA ASN A 367 -4.23 -6.48 15.99
C ASN A 367 -5.32 -5.48 16.36
N ILE A 368 -5.07 -4.71 17.41
CA ILE A 368 -5.88 -3.53 17.73
C ILE A 368 -4.95 -2.42 18.22
N ARG A 369 -5.21 -1.20 17.77
CA ARG A 369 -4.48 0.01 18.15
C ARG A 369 -5.42 1.05 18.71
N ILE A 370 -4.91 1.79 19.68
CA ILE A 370 -5.59 2.93 20.29
C ILE A 370 -4.66 4.14 20.14
N TRP A 371 -5.18 5.24 19.62
CA TRP A 371 -4.46 6.48 19.37
C TRP A 371 -5.10 7.62 20.16
N SER A 372 -4.28 8.54 20.68
CA SER A 372 -4.72 9.74 21.40
C SER A 372 -5.10 10.89 20.48
N VAL A 373 -5.29 10.63 19.18
CA VAL A 373 -5.58 11.62 18.13
C VAL A 373 -6.64 11.10 17.18
N CYS A 374 -7.39 12.01 16.58
CA CYS A 374 -8.25 11.70 15.44
C CYS A 374 -7.38 11.55 14.18
N LEU A 375 -7.17 10.33 13.72
CA LEU A 375 -6.45 10.06 12.49
C LEU A 375 -7.31 10.42 11.29
N GLU A 376 -6.71 11.07 10.30
CA GLU A 376 -7.38 11.29 9.01
C GLU A 376 -7.42 9.99 8.20
N GLN A 377 -8.31 9.91 7.21
CA GLN A 377 -8.46 8.69 6.39
C GLN A 377 -7.14 8.23 5.74
N SER A 378 -6.27 9.16 5.33
CA SER A 378 -4.96 8.84 4.76
C SER A 378 -4.02 8.19 5.78
N GLU A 379 -4.06 8.63 7.04
CA GLU A 379 -3.31 8.02 8.14
C GLU A 379 -3.90 6.65 8.50
N VAL A 380 -5.22 6.48 8.52
CA VAL A 380 -5.86 5.15 8.68
C VAL A 380 -5.39 4.20 7.58
N PHE A 381 -5.33 4.66 6.32
CA PHE A 381 -4.77 3.86 5.20
C PHE A 381 -3.29 3.53 5.36
N GLN A 382 -2.51 4.46 5.90
CA GLN A 382 -1.09 4.24 6.17
C GLN A 382 -0.92 3.18 7.25
N TRP A 383 -1.59 3.36 8.39
CA TRP A 383 -1.39 2.51 9.56
C TRP A 383 -2.01 1.13 9.38
N MET A 384 -3.10 1.00 8.65
CA MET A 384 -3.62 -0.34 8.34
C MET A 384 -2.65 -1.21 7.52
N ARG A 385 -1.70 -0.60 6.78
CA ARG A 385 -0.71 -1.27 5.93
C ARG A 385 0.71 -1.30 6.51
N ASN A 386 0.95 -0.65 7.64
CA ASN A 386 2.29 -0.49 8.21
C ASN A 386 2.28 -0.77 9.72
N ASP A 387 3.44 -1.09 10.29
CA ASP A 387 3.58 -1.14 11.75
C ASP A 387 3.76 0.27 12.24
N VAL A 388 3.45 0.46 13.51
CA VAL A 388 3.82 1.67 14.22
C VAL A 388 5.05 1.31 15.02
N VAL A 389 6.23 1.80 14.63
CA VAL A 389 7.46 1.49 15.39
C VAL A 389 7.72 2.54 16.46
N ASN A 390 7.49 3.83 16.19
CA ASN A 390 7.57 4.91 17.19
C ASN A 390 6.64 6.07 16.79
N ASP A 391 5.50 6.21 17.45
CA ASP A 391 4.65 7.39 17.36
C ASP A 391 4.12 7.73 18.76
N ASN A 392 4.41 8.94 19.25
CA ASN A 392 4.01 9.37 20.59
C ASN A 392 2.50 9.57 20.72
N ARG A 393 1.75 9.58 19.61
CA ARG A 393 0.29 9.64 19.57
C ARG A 393 -0.35 8.26 19.76
N LEU A 394 0.42 7.19 19.66
CA LEU A 394 -0.06 5.83 19.89
C LEU A 394 -0.15 5.55 21.40
N ILE A 395 -1.33 5.16 21.87
CA ILE A 395 -1.56 4.77 23.26
C ILE A 395 -1.11 3.32 23.46
N SER A 396 -1.63 2.38 22.67
CA SER A 396 -1.26 0.97 22.69
C SER A 396 -1.42 0.31 21.33
N ASN A 397 -0.64 -0.75 21.10
CA ASN A 397 -0.70 -1.59 19.93
C ASN A 397 -0.66 -3.05 20.39
N TYR A 398 -1.85 -3.63 20.50
CA TYR A 398 -2.03 -5.04 20.83
C TYR A 398 -1.75 -5.87 19.59
N ASP A 399 -0.60 -6.53 19.59
CA ASP A 399 -0.14 -7.39 18.51
C ASP A 399 -0.38 -8.86 18.86
N PHE A 400 -1.35 -9.47 18.18
CA PHE A 400 -1.68 -10.89 18.34
C PHE A 400 -0.95 -11.78 17.31
N THR A 401 -0.03 -11.22 16.52
CA THR A 401 0.74 -11.98 15.52
C THR A 401 1.97 -12.66 16.09
N VAL A 402 2.43 -12.21 17.26
CA VAL A 402 3.60 -12.75 17.96
C VAL A 402 3.18 -13.61 19.14
N ASN A 403 3.89 -14.71 19.40
CA ASN A 403 3.59 -15.64 20.51
C ASN A 403 4.67 -15.57 21.60
N PRO A 404 4.35 -15.21 22.85
CA PRO A 404 3.01 -14.79 23.33
C PRO A 404 2.60 -13.41 22.79
N PRO A 405 1.30 -13.06 22.75
CA PRO A 405 0.85 -11.74 22.31
C PRO A 405 1.41 -10.62 23.18
N ILE A 406 1.72 -9.49 22.57
CA ILE A 406 2.33 -8.35 23.26
C ILE A 406 1.56 -7.06 23.01
N ASP A 407 1.57 -6.16 23.98
CA ASP A 407 1.40 -4.74 23.70
C ASP A 407 2.77 -4.14 23.38
N SER A 408 2.99 -3.70 22.14
CA SER A 408 4.30 -3.19 21.74
C SER A 408 4.66 -1.86 22.40
N THR A 409 3.72 -1.21 23.09
CA THR A 409 3.98 -0.01 23.91
C THR A 409 4.29 -0.34 25.38
N ASP A 410 4.32 -1.64 25.74
CA ASP A 410 4.62 -2.17 27.07
C ASP A 410 3.70 -1.62 28.18
N LYS A 411 2.45 -1.24 27.83
CA LYS A 411 1.46 -0.74 28.80
C LYS A 411 0.60 -1.85 29.40
N ALA A 412 0.50 -2.98 28.73
CA ALA A 412 -0.36 -4.08 29.12
C ALA A 412 0.30 -5.45 28.91
N VAL A 413 0.08 -6.33 29.88
CA VAL A 413 0.24 -7.78 29.67
C VAL A 413 -1.06 -8.31 29.10
N LEU A 414 -0.99 -8.95 27.93
CA LEU A 414 -2.16 -9.47 27.23
C LEU A 414 -2.50 -10.88 27.75
N GLU A 415 -3.59 -10.99 28.50
CA GLU A 415 -4.05 -12.26 29.07
C GLU A 415 -5.17 -12.87 28.22
N LEU A 416 -4.88 -14.01 27.58
CA LEU A 416 -5.89 -14.80 26.86
C LEU A 416 -6.73 -15.61 27.86
N ILE A 417 -8.04 -15.38 27.88
CA ILE A 417 -8.96 -16.00 28.84
C ILE A 417 -10.09 -16.74 28.10
N GLY A 418 -10.62 -17.80 28.70
CA GLY A 418 -11.74 -18.58 28.15
C GLY A 418 -11.31 -19.45 26.98
N SER A 419 -12.04 -19.40 25.87
CA SER A 419 -11.67 -20.08 24.62
C SER A 419 -10.67 -19.31 23.75
N ALA A 420 -10.09 -18.20 24.25
CA ALA A 420 -9.10 -17.44 23.50
C ALA A 420 -7.81 -18.26 23.37
N SER A 421 -7.40 -18.54 22.15
CA SER A 421 -6.17 -19.26 21.85
C SER A 421 -5.41 -18.54 20.75
N GLN A 422 -4.10 -18.46 20.90
CA GLN A 422 -3.26 -18.00 19.82
C GLN A 422 -3.03 -19.15 18.83
N THR A 423 -3.60 -19.02 17.64
CA THR A 423 -3.53 -20.02 16.57
C THR A 423 -3.52 -19.32 15.23
N LEU A 424 -2.91 -19.92 14.21
CA LEU A 424 -3.00 -19.43 12.84
C LEU A 424 -4.46 -19.55 12.36
N GLN A 425 -5.08 -18.43 12.00
CA GLN A 425 -6.36 -18.44 11.31
C GLN A 425 -6.13 -18.82 9.86
N GLN A 426 -6.60 -20.01 9.46
CA GLN A 426 -6.46 -20.52 8.11
C GLN A 426 -7.66 -20.13 7.24
N ILE A 427 -7.40 -19.68 6.01
CA ILE A 427 -8.42 -19.39 4.99
C ILE A 427 -7.97 -20.06 3.69
N ASN A 428 -8.78 -20.97 3.15
CA ASN A 428 -8.46 -21.62 1.88
C ASN A 428 -9.27 -21.00 0.74
N VAL A 429 -8.61 -20.68 -0.36
CA VAL A 429 -9.24 -20.06 -1.54
C VAL A 429 -8.86 -20.81 -2.81
N PRO A 430 -9.82 -21.19 -3.68
CA PRO A 430 -9.52 -21.85 -4.94
C PRO A 430 -8.60 -21.02 -5.84
N VAL A 431 -7.65 -21.66 -6.52
CA VAL A 431 -6.73 -20.96 -7.45
C VAL A 431 -7.44 -20.42 -8.69
N SER A 432 -8.66 -20.88 -8.98
CA SER A 432 -9.50 -20.47 -10.12
C SER A 432 -10.29 -19.18 -9.89
N GLU A 433 -10.40 -18.68 -8.65
CA GLU A 433 -11.15 -17.47 -8.36
C GLU A 433 -10.35 -16.21 -8.77
N PRO A 434 -10.92 -15.33 -9.62
CA PRO A 434 -10.22 -14.14 -10.11
C PRO A 434 -10.06 -13.08 -9.00
N TYR A 435 -8.81 -12.75 -8.71
CA TYR A 435 -8.12 -11.62 -8.02
C TYR A 435 -8.89 -10.39 -7.43
N ALA A 436 -10.19 -10.43 -7.21
CA ALA A 436 -11.00 -9.30 -6.74
C ALA A 436 -11.58 -9.48 -5.32
N GLN A 437 -11.41 -10.64 -4.68
CA GLN A 437 -11.95 -10.89 -3.33
C GLN A 437 -10.89 -11.03 -2.21
N LEU A 438 -9.60 -11.06 -2.57
CA LEU A 438 -8.50 -11.31 -1.64
C LEU A 438 -7.51 -10.14 -1.51
N GLY A 439 -7.88 -8.92 -1.89
CA GLY A 439 -7.03 -7.70 -1.99
C GLY A 439 -5.64 -7.75 -1.35
N ILE A 440 -4.68 -8.25 -2.13
CA ILE A 440 -3.27 -8.44 -1.75
C ILE A 440 -2.44 -7.23 -2.22
N PRO A 441 -1.90 -6.39 -1.32
CA PRO A 441 -0.63 -5.73 -1.58
C PRO A 441 0.53 -6.64 -1.18
N GLN A 442 1.56 -6.71 -2.03
CA GLN A 442 2.85 -7.33 -1.70
C GLN A 442 3.46 -6.69 -0.45
N SER A 443 4.30 -7.45 0.26
CA SER A 443 5.18 -6.92 1.30
C SER A 443 5.99 -5.74 0.74
N ILE A 444 5.77 -4.53 1.26
CA ILE A 444 6.80 -3.49 1.20
C ILE A 444 7.79 -3.83 2.30
N ASN A 445 8.79 -4.64 1.95
CA ASN A 445 9.97 -4.81 2.78
C ASN A 445 10.91 -3.61 2.55
N ALA A 446 11.55 -3.15 3.64
CA ALA A 446 12.78 -2.35 3.67
C ALA A 446 12.74 -0.79 3.63
N ILE A 447 11.70 -0.10 4.14
CA ILE A 447 11.83 1.35 4.45
C ILE A 447 11.76 1.65 5.97
N TYR A 448 11.33 0.69 6.79
CA TYR A 448 11.17 0.88 8.25
C TYR A 448 12.47 0.79 9.08
N LEU A 449 13.65 0.65 8.46
CA LEU A 449 14.92 0.67 9.20
C LEU A 449 15.56 2.06 9.33
N ASN A 450 14.96 3.11 8.75
CA ASN A 450 15.47 4.47 8.89
C ASN A 450 14.53 5.31 9.76
N GLN A 451 14.92 5.48 11.02
CA GLN A 451 14.23 6.22 12.07
C GLN A 451 14.07 7.72 11.76
N ASP A 452 13.01 8.15 11.07
CA ASP A 452 12.57 9.56 11.11
C ASP A 452 11.05 9.68 10.94
N SER A 453 10.42 10.45 11.83
CA SER A 453 8.99 10.78 11.86
C SER A 453 8.81 12.29 11.62
N GLU A 454 7.95 12.69 10.69
CA GLU A 454 7.55 14.10 10.50
C GLU A 454 6.02 14.26 10.63
N ALA A 455 5.59 15.28 11.36
CA ALA A 455 4.18 15.61 11.63
C ALA A 455 3.64 16.74 10.71
N PRO A 456 2.33 16.73 10.38
CA PRO A 456 1.70 17.78 9.56
C PRO A 456 1.36 19.05 10.37
N LEU A 457 1.39 20.22 9.71
CA LEU A 457 1.06 21.53 10.28
C LEU A 457 -0.38 21.96 9.94
N PRO A 458 -1.10 22.67 10.85
CA PRO A 458 -2.44 23.19 10.59
C PRO A 458 -2.43 24.50 9.78
N PRO A 459 -3.53 24.82 9.04
CA PRO A 459 -3.66 26.06 8.30
C PRO A 459 -3.95 27.28 9.22
N PRO A 460 -3.49 28.49 8.85
CA PRO A 460 -3.66 29.69 9.68
C PRO A 460 -5.10 30.24 9.64
N ALA A 461 -5.61 30.60 10.82
CA ALA A 461 -6.89 31.28 10.99
C ALA A 461 -6.80 32.77 10.62
N SER A 462 -7.83 33.27 9.94
CA SER A 462 -8.13 34.66 9.57
C SER A 462 -7.36 35.28 8.39
N THR A 463 -7.94 35.18 7.18
CA THR A 463 -7.68 36.13 6.10
C THR A 463 -8.99 36.77 5.66
N LEU A 464 -9.18 38.04 6.03
CA LEU A 464 -10.21 38.89 5.42
C LEU A 464 -9.79 39.15 3.96
N PHE A 465 -10.61 38.72 3.01
CA PHE A 465 -10.39 38.95 1.59
C PHE A 465 -10.63 40.43 1.25
N ALA A 466 -9.57 41.16 0.91
CA ALA A 466 -9.69 42.49 0.32
C ALA A 466 -10.37 42.38 -1.06
N LYS A 467 -11.32 43.27 -1.36
CA LYS A 467 -12.06 43.31 -2.65
C LYS A 467 -11.06 43.54 -3.80
N GLN A 468 -10.75 42.48 -4.56
CA GLN A 468 -9.74 42.49 -5.63
C GLN A 468 -10.32 42.97 -6.98
N PRO A 469 -9.49 43.54 -7.88
CA PRO A 469 -9.92 43.94 -9.22
C PRO A 469 -10.26 42.73 -10.11
N GLN A 470 -11.22 42.90 -11.02
CA GLN A 470 -11.58 41.86 -11.98
C GLN A 470 -10.43 41.57 -12.95
N LEU A 471 -10.24 40.30 -13.29
CA LEU A 471 -9.23 39.87 -14.26
C LEU A 471 -9.41 40.64 -15.59
N TRP A 472 -8.31 41.15 -16.15
CA TRP A 472 -8.26 42.00 -17.34
C TRP A 472 -8.82 43.43 -17.20
N SER A 473 -9.22 43.87 -16.01
CA SER A 473 -9.56 45.29 -15.80
C SER A 473 -8.33 46.20 -15.90
N GLU A 474 -8.55 47.50 -16.12
CA GLU A 474 -7.47 48.49 -16.06
C GLU A 474 -6.82 48.52 -14.66
N ASP A 475 -7.60 48.35 -13.59
CA ASP A 475 -7.07 48.25 -12.23
C ASP A 475 -6.14 47.02 -12.06
N HIS A 476 -6.52 45.86 -12.62
CA HIS A 476 -5.69 44.65 -12.61
C HIS A 476 -4.39 44.84 -13.42
N LYS A 477 -4.46 45.57 -14.54
CA LYS A 477 -3.31 45.89 -15.39
C LYS A 477 -2.33 46.83 -14.69
N GLU A 478 -2.83 47.91 -14.07
CA GLU A 478 -2.00 48.87 -13.35
C GLU A 478 -1.38 48.28 -12.08
N GLU A 479 -2.11 47.46 -11.34
CA GLU A 479 -1.59 46.75 -10.17
C GLU A 479 -0.50 45.74 -10.56
N SER A 480 -0.72 44.97 -11.62
CA SER A 480 0.27 44.04 -12.18
C SER A 480 1.54 44.76 -12.63
N TRP A 481 1.39 45.93 -13.25
CA TRP A 481 2.52 46.78 -13.65
C TRP A 481 3.28 47.33 -12.44
N SER A 482 2.58 47.84 -11.43
CA SER A 482 3.18 48.40 -10.21
C SER A 482 4.05 47.36 -9.50
N GLN A 483 3.51 46.15 -9.29
CA GLN A 483 4.23 45.06 -8.66
C GLN A 483 5.42 44.59 -9.51
N PHE A 484 5.28 44.57 -10.84
CA PHE A 484 6.37 44.22 -11.76
C PHE A 484 7.54 45.21 -11.67
N VAL A 485 7.26 46.52 -11.63
CA VAL A 485 8.28 47.57 -11.51
C VAL A 485 9.04 47.46 -10.18
N GLU A 486 8.31 47.21 -9.09
CA GLU A 486 8.88 47.02 -7.75
C GLU A 486 9.80 45.79 -7.70
N HIS A 487 9.35 44.64 -8.21
CA HIS A 487 10.10 43.38 -8.17
C HIS A 487 11.35 43.38 -9.03
N MET A 488 11.29 44.01 -10.20
CA MET A 488 12.44 44.14 -11.10
C MET A 488 13.41 45.25 -10.68
N ASN A 489 13.11 45.96 -9.57
CA ASN A 489 13.90 47.06 -9.02
C ASN A 489 14.29 48.10 -10.09
N ILE A 490 13.34 48.44 -10.98
CA ILE A 490 13.58 49.34 -12.11
C ILE A 490 13.70 50.76 -11.55
N THR A 491 14.93 51.27 -11.47
CA THR A 491 15.23 52.62 -10.96
C THR A 491 14.62 53.72 -11.85
N ASN A 492 14.45 54.91 -11.28
CA ASN A 492 13.78 56.10 -11.86
C ASN A 492 14.46 56.73 -13.10
N ASP A 493 15.10 55.95 -13.98
CA ASP A 493 15.51 56.40 -15.31
C ASP A 493 14.28 56.40 -16.24
N GLY A 494 13.67 57.58 -16.40
CA GLY A 494 12.40 57.77 -17.11
C GLY A 494 12.39 57.28 -18.56
N SER A 495 13.54 57.17 -19.22
CA SER A 495 13.63 56.72 -20.62
C SER A 495 13.49 55.19 -20.78
N LYS A 496 14.01 54.42 -19.81
CA LYS A 496 13.91 52.96 -19.79
C LYS A 496 12.55 52.51 -19.28
N LYS A 497 12.00 53.19 -18.27
CA LYS A 497 10.68 52.89 -17.69
C LYS A 497 9.56 52.98 -18.74
N THR A 498 9.59 53.96 -19.63
CA THR A 498 8.60 54.11 -20.70
C THR A 498 8.69 52.99 -21.74
N LYS A 499 9.89 52.61 -22.17
CA LYS A 499 10.06 51.49 -23.12
C LYS A 499 9.62 50.14 -22.51
N PHE A 500 9.91 49.90 -21.24
CA PHE A 500 9.43 48.70 -20.54
C PHE A 500 7.91 48.72 -20.35
N ARG A 501 7.30 49.89 -20.13
CA ARG A 501 5.85 50.03 -20.04
C ARG A 501 5.16 49.67 -21.36
N GLU A 502 5.65 50.18 -22.48
CA GLU A 502 5.14 49.85 -23.81
C GLU A 502 5.25 48.34 -24.11
N GLN A 503 6.36 47.71 -23.71
CA GLN A 503 6.55 46.26 -23.85
C GLN A 503 5.60 45.44 -22.96
N PHE A 504 5.36 45.90 -21.73
CA PHE A 504 4.40 45.27 -20.82
C PHE A 504 2.98 45.39 -21.35
N ASP A 505 2.56 46.58 -21.75
CA ASP A 505 1.22 46.84 -22.29
C ASP A 505 0.96 45.98 -23.55
N SER A 506 1.94 45.89 -24.45
CA SER A 506 1.85 45.03 -25.64
C SER A 506 1.76 43.55 -25.28
N SER A 507 2.52 43.09 -24.28
CA SER A 507 2.52 41.69 -23.83
C SER A 507 1.22 41.32 -23.10
N TYR A 508 0.66 42.27 -22.35
CA TYR A 508 -0.59 42.12 -21.63
C TYR A 508 -1.79 42.02 -22.60
N GLU A 509 -1.85 42.88 -23.63
CA GLU A 509 -2.86 42.76 -24.68
C GLU A 509 -2.73 41.48 -25.49
N LYS A 510 -1.50 41.04 -25.76
CA LYS A 510 -1.26 39.76 -26.43
C LYS A 510 -1.74 38.58 -25.59
N ALA A 511 -1.50 38.60 -24.28
CA ALA A 511 -1.98 37.57 -23.36
C ALA A 511 -3.50 37.52 -23.31
N ARG A 512 -4.16 38.69 -23.23
CA ARG A 512 -5.63 38.82 -23.25
C ARG A 512 -6.23 38.19 -24.51
N LYS A 513 -5.74 38.58 -25.69
CA LYS A 513 -6.19 38.01 -26.97
C LYS A 513 -5.94 36.50 -27.04
N THR A 514 -4.81 36.02 -26.53
CA THR A 514 -4.49 34.58 -26.55
C THR A 514 -5.48 33.73 -25.74
N ILE A 515 -5.98 34.25 -24.61
CA ILE A 515 -7.01 33.58 -23.80
C ILE A 515 -8.40 33.75 -24.43
N GLU A 516 -8.72 34.90 -25.03
CA GLU A 516 -9.97 35.14 -25.74
C GLU A 516 -10.12 34.23 -26.98
N ASP A 517 -9.04 34.05 -27.74
CA ASP A 517 -9.03 33.26 -28.97
C ASP A 517 -9.04 31.73 -28.72
N ASN A 518 -8.72 31.28 -27.49
CA ASN A 518 -8.70 29.86 -27.13
C ASN A 518 -9.55 29.56 -25.87
N PRO A 519 -10.80 29.09 -26.04
CA PRO A 519 -11.73 28.86 -24.93
C PRO A 519 -11.33 27.71 -23.99
N ASN A 520 -10.32 26.91 -24.32
CA ASN A 520 -9.78 25.90 -23.40
C ASN A 520 -8.81 26.51 -22.39
N LEU A 521 -8.10 27.59 -22.75
CA LEU A 521 -7.16 28.27 -21.82
C LEU A 521 -7.89 28.97 -20.67
N SER A 522 -9.13 29.40 -20.90
CA SER A 522 -9.98 30.02 -19.87
C SER A 522 -10.63 29.00 -18.92
N LYS A 523 -10.79 27.74 -19.35
CA LYS A 523 -11.25 26.64 -18.47
C LYS A 523 -10.16 26.15 -17.52
N VAL A 524 -8.90 26.33 -17.88
CA VAL A 524 -7.69 25.91 -17.15
C VAL A 524 -7.56 24.40 -16.95
N PHE A 525 -8.58 23.75 -16.39
CA PHE A 525 -8.68 22.30 -16.24
C PHE A 525 -10.03 21.78 -16.73
N THR A 526 -10.03 20.58 -17.30
CA THR A 526 -11.26 19.80 -17.53
C THR A 526 -11.21 18.54 -16.69
N ARG A 527 -12.24 18.35 -15.86
CA ARG A 527 -12.50 17.11 -15.15
C ARG A 527 -13.47 16.25 -15.95
N THR A 528 -13.11 15.00 -16.18
CA THR A 528 -13.96 13.99 -16.82
C THR A 528 -14.09 12.81 -15.88
N ASP A 529 -15.32 12.54 -15.45
CA ASP A 529 -15.66 11.36 -14.65
C ASP A 529 -16.35 10.35 -15.59
N ALA A 530 -15.63 9.29 -15.97
CA ALA A 530 -16.14 8.26 -16.88
C ALA A 530 -15.56 6.89 -16.51
N ASN A 531 -16.35 5.82 -16.68
CA ASN A 531 -15.93 4.44 -16.41
C ASN A 531 -15.37 4.21 -14.99
N GLY A 532 -15.87 4.94 -13.98
CA GLY A 532 -15.40 4.81 -12.59
C GLY A 532 -14.10 5.58 -12.26
N MET A 533 -13.55 6.34 -13.21
CA MET A 533 -12.30 7.09 -13.05
C MET A 533 -12.53 8.60 -13.22
N THR A 534 -11.95 9.39 -12.33
CA THR A 534 -11.77 10.83 -12.45
C THR A 534 -10.46 11.12 -13.17
N ARG A 535 -10.55 11.79 -14.31
CA ARG A 535 -9.39 12.33 -15.06
C ARG A 535 -9.42 13.84 -15.05
N ILE A 536 -8.28 14.46 -14.76
CA ILE A 536 -8.10 15.91 -14.77
C ILE A 536 -7.05 16.26 -15.82
N MET A 537 -7.47 17.02 -16.83
CA MET A 537 -6.64 17.51 -17.92
C MET A 537 -6.38 19.02 -17.74
N HIS A 538 -5.12 19.44 -17.75
CA HIS A 538 -4.73 20.84 -17.78
C HIS A 538 -4.65 21.34 -19.22
N HIS A 539 -5.25 22.50 -19.50
CA HIS A 539 -5.21 23.18 -20.79
C HIS A 539 -4.16 24.31 -20.77
N GLY A 540 -2.94 23.98 -21.20
CA GLY A 540 -1.82 24.92 -21.27
C GLY A 540 -1.64 25.55 -22.65
N LEU A 541 -0.84 26.62 -22.72
CA LEU A 541 -0.49 27.34 -23.97
C LEU A 541 0.13 26.45 -25.07
N ARG A 542 0.61 25.26 -24.73
CA ARG A 542 1.32 24.35 -25.64
C ARG A 542 0.66 22.98 -25.78
N GLY A 543 -0.55 22.81 -25.28
CA GLY A 543 -1.32 21.57 -25.38
C GLY A 543 -1.83 21.06 -24.03
N ASP A 544 -2.67 20.03 -24.11
CA ASP A 544 -3.34 19.45 -22.95
C ASP A 544 -2.41 18.45 -22.24
N THR A 545 -2.40 18.50 -20.91
CA THR A 545 -1.56 17.62 -20.08
C THR A 545 -2.41 16.88 -19.05
N LEU A 546 -2.28 15.55 -18.97
CA LEU A 546 -2.92 14.76 -17.92
C LEU A 546 -2.26 15.09 -16.57
N VAL A 547 -3.06 15.54 -15.62
CA VAL A 547 -2.61 15.99 -14.29
C VAL A 547 -2.93 14.96 -13.22
N TYR A 548 -4.12 14.37 -13.29
CA TYR A 548 -4.56 13.36 -12.33
C TYR A 548 -5.44 12.32 -13.02
N GLU A 549 -5.24 11.06 -12.65
CA GLU A 549 -6.12 9.94 -12.99
C GLU A 549 -6.25 9.04 -11.76
N GLY A 550 -7.47 8.86 -11.26
CA GLY A 550 -7.76 8.06 -10.08
C GLY A 550 -9.23 7.64 -10.04
N ALA A 551 -9.58 6.72 -9.14
CA ALA A 551 -10.98 6.33 -8.99
C ALA A 551 -11.84 7.54 -8.56
N ILE A 552 -13.08 7.61 -9.02
CA ILE A 552 -14.00 8.69 -8.63
C ILE A 552 -14.14 8.69 -7.09
N GLY A 553 -13.80 9.80 -6.45
CA GLY A 553 -13.86 9.96 -4.98
C GLY A 553 -12.61 9.49 -4.22
N ALA A 554 -11.53 9.07 -4.90
CA ALA A 554 -10.27 8.67 -4.25
C ALA A 554 -9.55 9.83 -3.54
N GLU A 555 -9.80 11.06 -3.96
CA GLU A 555 -9.25 12.28 -3.38
C GLU A 555 -10.39 13.30 -3.23
N SER A 556 -10.36 14.13 -2.19
CA SER A 556 -11.39 15.16 -1.99
C SER A 556 -11.31 16.23 -3.09
N ASP A 557 -12.42 16.91 -3.38
CA ASP A 557 -12.42 18.00 -4.38
C ASP A 557 -11.42 19.10 -4.02
N CYS A 558 -11.19 19.34 -2.72
CA CYS A 558 -10.18 20.29 -2.27
C CYS A 558 -8.75 19.78 -2.46
N MET A 559 -8.51 18.48 -2.26
CA MET A 559 -7.21 17.85 -2.53
C MET A 559 -6.91 17.86 -4.04
N LEU A 560 -7.90 17.51 -4.86
CA LEU A 560 -7.81 17.63 -6.32
C LEU A 560 -7.56 19.07 -6.75
N TRP A 561 -8.17 20.05 -6.07
CA TRP A 561 -7.90 21.47 -6.32
C TRP A 561 -6.45 21.85 -5.97
N TRP A 562 -5.91 21.39 -4.84
CA TRP A 562 -4.53 21.65 -4.46
C TRP A 562 -3.52 21.00 -5.41
N ILE A 563 -3.81 19.79 -5.89
CA ILE A 563 -3.01 19.12 -6.92
C ILE A 563 -2.99 19.96 -8.20
N GLN A 564 -4.15 20.48 -8.64
CA GLN A 564 -4.26 21.37 -9.80
C GLN A 564 -3.51 22.69 -9.58
N PHE A 565 -3.64 23.30 -8.40
CA PHE A 565 -3.01 24.58 -8.08
C PHE A 565 -1.49 24.50 -8.03
N ILE A 566 -0.95 23.48 -7.36
CA ILE A 566 0.51 23.25 -7.27
C ILE A 566 1.07 22.82 -8.63
N PHE A 567 0.35 22.01 -9.40
CA PHE A 567 0.75 21.67 -10.77
C PHE A 567 0.84 22.92 -11.65
N LEU A 568 -0.18 23.77 -11.63
CA LEU A 568 -0.19 24.99 -12.42
C LEU A 568 0.91 25.97 -11.99
N LEU A 569 1.14 26.13 -10.68
CA LEU A 569 2.20 26.99 -10.18
C LEU A 569 3.60 26.53 -10.62
N THR A 570 3.85 25.22 -10.58
CA THR A 570 5.19 24.68 -10.85
C THR A 570 5.38 24.35 -12.33
N VAL A 571 4.60 23.40 -12.85
CA VAL A 571 4.70 22.93 -14.23
C VAL A 571 4.22 24.01 -15.20
N GLY A 572 3.18 24.77 -14.85
CA GLY A 572 2.73 25.92 -15.65
C GLY A 572 3.78 27.03 -15.76
N PHE A 573 4.58 27.27 -14.71
CA PHE A 573 5.72 28.19 -14.76
C PHE A 573 6.76 27.74 -15.79
N PHE A 574 7.08 26.45 -15.81
CA PHE A 574 8.01 25.90 -16.82
C PHE A 574 7.42 25.91 -18.22
N GLN A 575 6.11 25.71 -18.38
CA GLN A 575 5.41 25.87 -19.66
C GLN A 575 5.45 27.33 -20.16
N ALA A 576 5.30 28.31 -19.26
CA ALA A 576 5.44 29.74 -19.59
C ALA A 576 6.87 30.09 -20.04
N LEU A 577 7.89 29.44 -19.46
CA LEU A 577 9.28 29.51 -19.94
C LEU A 577 9.51 28.77 -21.27
N GLY A 578 8.54 27.99 -21.70
CA GLY A 578 8.58 27.24 -22.95
C GLY A 578 9.22 25.86 -22.83
N LEU A 579 9.14 25.23 -21.67
CA LEU A 579 9.51 23.84 -21.45
C LEU A 579 8.26 22.96 -21.48
N LEU A 580 8.38 21.76 -22.02
CA LEU A 580 7.29 20.78 -22.04
C LEU A 580 7.58 19.71 -20.98
N PRO A 581 6.66 19.47 -20.04
CA PRO A 581 6.74 18.30 -19.18
C PRO A 581 6.45 17.05 -20.01
N THR A 582 7.01 15.90 -19.63
CA THR A 582 6.49 14.62 -20.12
C THR A 582 5.38 14.09 -19.25
N THR A 583 4.51 13.29 -19.84
CA THR A 583 3.30 12.76 -19.22
C THR A 583 3.60 11.76 -18.09
N GLY A 584 2.72 11.71 -17.08
CA GLY A 584 2.77 10.81 -15.91
C GLY A 584 2.24 11.47 -14.63
N ASN A 585 2.18 10.74 -13.51
CA ASN A 585 1.74 11.18 -12.17
C ASN A 585 2.69 12.22 -11.50
N ILE A 586 3.21 13.17 -12.28
CA ILE A 586 4.13 14.21 -11.86
C ILE A 586 3.44 15.19 -10.90
N ALA A 587 2.16 15.48 -11.12
CA ALA A 587 1.39 16.40 -10.28
C ALA A 587 1.34 15.92 -8.81
N THR A 588 1.04 14.63 -8.58
CA THR A 588 1.02 14.04 -7.23
C THR A 588 2.40 14.01 -6.59
N ARG A 589 3.47 13.75 -7.37
CA ARG A 589 4.86 13.76 -6.87
C ARG A 589 5.32 15.16 -6.47
N ILE A 590 5.03 16.16 -7.29
CA ILE A 590 5.35 17.57 -6.99
C ILE A 590 4.49 18.06 -5.82
N TYR A 591 3.20 17.71 -5.80
CA TYR A 591 2.31 18.03 -4.68
C TYR A 591 2.86 17.48 -3.36
N ASN A 592 3.22 16.20 -3.30
CA ASN A 592 3.78 15.59 -2.08
C ASN A 592 5.12 16.21 -1.67
N LEU A 593 5.98 16.55 -2.65
CA LEU A 593 7.25 17.24 -2.41
C LEU A 593 7.05 18.65 -1.84
N VAL A 594 6.10 19.41 -2.39
CA VAL A 594 5.80 20.78 -1.97
C VAL A 594 5.08 20.79 -0.63
N ARG A 595 4.17 19.83 -0.40
CA ARG A 595 3.45 19.63 0.87
C ARG A 595 4.40 19.36 2.03
N ALA A 596 5.46 18.61 1.81
CA ALA A 596 6.47 18.31 2.83
C ALA A 596 7.25 19.57 3.30
N ASN A 597 7.15 20.70 2.61
CA ASN A 597 7.81 21.95 3.02
C ASN A 597 6.80 22.98 3.53
N ALA A 598 6.70 23.06 4.86
CA ALA A 598 5.89 24.01 5.61
C ALA A 598 6.01 25.47 5.15
N THR A 599 7.23 25.93 4.85
CA THR A 599 7.50 27.32 4.47
C THR A 599 6.91 27.63 3.10
N VAL A 600 7.00 26.67 2.17
CA VAL A 600 6.38 26.79 0.85
C VAL A 600 4.86 26.73 0.97
N MET A 601 4.30 25.79 1.73
CA MET A 601 2.85 25.66 1.90
C MET A 601 2.20 26.88 2.57
N ASN A 602 2.86 27.49 3.56
CA ASN A 602 2.37 28.73 4.19
C ASN A 602 2.37 29.91 3.21
N ALA A 603 3.37 29.99 2.32
CA ALA A 603 3.38 31.00 1.27
C ALA A 603 2.27 30.76 0.24
N LEU A 604 2.00 29.50 -0.12
CA LEU A 604 0.93 29.13 -1.07
C LEU A 604 -0.47 29.41 -0.52
N THR A 605 -0.74 29.00 0.71
CA THR A 605 -2.03 29.23 1.38
C THR A 605 -2.34 30.71 1.59
N SER A 606 -1.32 31.57 1.69
CA SER A 606 -1.53 33.03 1.80
C SER A 606 -2.14 33.68 0.54
N LEU A 607 -2.13 32.97 -0.60
CA LEU A 607 -2.55 33.46 -1.90
C LEU A 607 -3.87 32.86 -2.41
N THR A 608 -4.38 31.81 -1.75
CA THR A 608 -5.64 31.17 -2.13
C THR A 608 -6.82 32.13 -1.93
N GLY A 609 -7.76 32.14 -2.88
CA GLY A 609 -8.91 33.07 -2.85
C GLY A 609 -8.55 34.53 -3.16
N LYS A 610 -7.36 34.79 -3.70
CA LYS A 610 -6.90 36.13 -4.12
C LYS A 610 -6.50 36.14 -5.59
N ALA A 611 -6.55 37.32 -6.22
CA ALA A 611 -5.96 37.52 -7.54
C ALA A 611 -4.42 37.39 -7.45
N ILE A 612 -3.83 36.65 -8.38
CA ILE A 612 -2.40 36.33 -8.39
C ILE A 612 -1.74 37.03 -9.59
N THR A 613 -0.91 38.02 -9.32
CA THR A 613 -0.10 38.67 -10.34
C THR A 613 1.08 37.78 -10.76
N ALA A 614 1.61 37.98 -11.97
CA ALA A 614 2.80 37.26 -12.43
C ALA A 614 3.99 37.43 -11.48
N THR A 615 4.14 38.61 -10.88
CA THR A 615 5.18 38.93 -9.92
C THR A 615 5.06 38.12 -8.63
N SER A 616 3.86 38.05 -8.03
CA SER A 616 3.63 37.27 -6.80
C SER A 616 3.87 35.77 -7.02
N ALA A 617 3.44 35.25 -8.17
CA ALA A 617 3.67 33.86 -8.56
C ALA A 617 5.17 33.56 -8.81
N ILE A 618 5.92 34.49 -9.42
CA ILE A 618 7.39 34.37 -9.55
C ILE A 618 8.07 34.42 -8.17
N GLY A 619 7.58 35.26 -7.25
CA GLY A 619 8.06 35.32 -5.87
C GLY A 619 7.97 33.97 -5.15
N LEU A 620 6.86 33.23 -5.34
CA LEU A 620 6.67 31.87 -4.82
C LEU A 620 7.68 30.88 -5.40
N MET A 621 7.92 30.94 -6.72
CA MET A 621 8.97 30.14 -7.34
C MET A 621 10.35 30.46 -6.75
N GLY A 622 10.60 31.72 -6.38
CA GLY A 622 11.78 32.12 -5.62
C GLY A 622 11.86 31.51 -4.21
N ILE A 623 10.72 31.33 -3.53
CA ILE A 623 10.65 30.63 -2.23
C ILE A 623 10.95 29.14 -2.42
N ILE A 624 10.33 28.48 -3.41
CA ILE A 624 10.60 27.07 -3.77
C ILE A 624 12.09 26.85 -4.11
N TYR A 625 12.72 27.82 -4.78
CA TYR A 625 14.16 27.79 -5.06
C TYR A 625 15.02 27.92 -3.80
N ARG A 626 14.73 28.90 -2.94
CA ARG A 626 15.46 29.10 -1.68
C ARG A 626 15.35 27.92 -0.73
N GLN A 627 14.24 27.19 -0.80
CA GLN A 627 14.00 25.97 -0.02
C GLN A 627 14.60 24.70 -0.66
N GLY A 628 15.38 24.82 -1.74
CA GLY A 628 16.10 23.71 -2.36
C GLY A 628 15.25 22.75 -3.20
N LEU A 629 13.93 22.97 -3.28
CA LEU A 629 13.00 22.06 -3.98
C LEU A 629 13.02 22.23 -5.50
N MET A 630 13.46 23.39 -5.99
CA MET A 630 13.41 23.74 -7.42
C MET A 630 14.18 22.74 -8.29
N TRP A 631 15.36 22.27 -7.85
CA TRP A 631 16.16 21.32 -8.64
C TRP A 631 15.48 19.96 -8.76
N THR A 632 14.81 19.50 -7.71
CA THR A 632 14.04 18.25 -7.70
C THR A 632 12.82 18.35 -8.60
N ILE A 633 12.12 19.48 -8.58
CA ILE A 633 10.99 19.75 -9.49
C ILE A 633 11.46 19.82 -10.94
N ILE A 634 12.56 20.53 -11.21
CA ILE A 634 13.18 20.59 -12.55
C ILE A 634 13.54 19.19 -13.05
N LYS A 635 14.11 18.33 -12.17
CA LYS A 635 14.38 16.93 -12.52
C LYS A 635 13.10 16.20 -12.90
N PHE A 636 12.03 16.29 -12.11
CA PHE A 636 10.75 15.64 -12.42
C PHE A 636 10.12 16.15 -13.73
N VAL A 637 10.29 17.43 -14.05
CA VAL A 637 9.79 18.03 -15.29
C VAL A 637 10.66 17.64 -16.50
N LEU A 638 11.96 17.39 -16.31
CA LEU A 638 12.93 17.15 -17.38
C LEU A 638 13.41 15.69 -17.49
N THR A 639 12.94 14.77 -16.65
CA THR A 639 13.45 13.38 -16.51
C THR A 639 13.43 12.53 -17.79
N SER A 640 12.80 13.02 -18.85
CA SER A 640 12.59 12.39 -20.16
C SER A 640 13.16 13.20 -21.33
N ALA A 641 13.58 14.45 -21.11
CA ALA A 641 13.97 15.39 -22.16
C ALA A 641 15.48 15.38 -22.47
N GLY A 642 16.25 14.58 -21.74
CA GLY A 642 17.70 14.39 -21.94
C GLY A 642 18.53 15.67 -21.75
N TRP A 643 19.85 15.54 -21.91
CA TRP A 643 20.83 16.64 -21.73
C TRP A 643 20.59 17.85 -22.65
N TYR A 644 19.85 17.68 -23.76
CA TYR A 644 19.50 18.75 -24.70
C TYR A 644 18.49 19.78 -24.16
N ALA A 645 17.67 19.41 -23.16
CA ALA A 645 16.75 20.35 -22.51
C ALA A 645 17.48 21.44 -21.71
N LEU A 646 18.62 21.11 -21.09
CA LEU A 646 19.48 22.06 -20.39
C LEU A 646 20.08 23.11 -21.34
N PHE A 647 20.37 22.73 -22.59
CA PHE A 647 20.86 23.66 -23.62
C PHE A 647 19.78 24.67 -24.06
N TRP A 648 18.52 24.23 -24.12
CA TRP A 648 17.37 25.10 -24.39
C TRP A 648 17.07 26.06 -23.24
N ILE A 649 17.22 25.60 -21.99
CA ILE A 649 17.13 26.44 -20.78
C ILE A 649 18.22 27.52 -20.81
N LEU A 650 19.47 27.15 -21.12
CA LEU A 650 20.58 28.09 -21.23
C LEU A 650 20.32 29.15 -22.32
N ARG A 651 19.80 28.75 -23.48
CA ARG A 651 19.43 29.65 -24.59
C ARG A 651 18.32 30.63 -24.19
N LYS A 652 17.31 30.19 -23.44
CA LYS A 652 16.20 31.03 -22.96
C LYS A 652 16.65 32.02 -21.87
N VAL A 653 17.50 31.60 -20.95
CA VAL A 653 18.11 32.49 -19.94
C VAL A 653 18.95 33.57 -20.64
N ILE A 654 19.73 33.23 -21.66
CA ILE A 654 20.47 34.20 -22.49
C ILE A 654 19.52 35.15 -23.22
N ALA A 655 18.40 34.67 -23.77
CA ALA A 655 17.40 35.51 -24.45
C ALA A 655 16.69 36.51 -23.52
N ILE A 656 16.47 36.15 -22.25
CA ILE A 656 15.92 37.05 -21.21
C ILE A 656 16.95 38.13 -20.85
N VAL A 657 18.22 37.75 -20.67
CA VAL A 657 19.30 38.69 -20.33
C VAL A 657 19.64 39.64 -21.51
N THR A 658 19.45 39.18 -22.75
CA THR A 658 19.75 39.96 -23.97
C THR A 658 18.55 40.70 -24.58
N GLY A 659 17.34 40.50 -24.04
CA GLY A 659 16.12 41.19 -24.44
C GLY A 659 15.50 40.74 -25.78
N LEU A 660 16.03 39.71 -26.43
CA LEU A 660 15.67 39.33 -27.81
C LEU A 660 14.30 38.62 -27.96
N GLU A 661 13.69 38.13 -26.87
CA GLU A 661 12.36 37.48 -26.87
C GLU A 661 11.48 37.87 -25.66
N ALA A 662 11.82 38.96 -24.95
CA ALA A 662 11.23 39.30 -23.66
C ALA A 662 9.69 39.39 -23.69
N ALA A 663 9.10 39.96 -24.75
CA ALA A 663 7.65 40.14 -24.86
C ALA A 663 6.86 38.81 -24.97
N ALA A 664 7.41 37.79 -25.64
CA ALA A 664 6.71 36.50 -25.79
C ALA A 664 6.74 35.70 -24.49
N ILE A 665 7.85 35.77 -23.75
CA ILE A 665 8.00 35.13 -22.43
C ILE A 665 7.14 35.86 -21.40
N LEU A 666 7.14 37.19 -21.43
CA LEU A 666 6.30 38.02 -20.56
C LEU A 666 4.80 37.75 -20.80
N ALA A 667 4.37 37.65 -22.06
CA ALA A 667 2.99 37.26 -22.39
C ALA A 667 2.64 35.86 -21.87
N GLY A 668 3.57 34.90 -21.94
CA GLY A 668 3.38 33.55 -21.37
C GLY A 668 3.22 33.55 -19.85
N PHE A 669 4.00 34.37 -19.14
CA PHE A 669 3.86 34.55 -17.70
C PHE A 669 2.57 35.26 -17.30
N ILE A 670 2.11 36.22 -18.10
CA ILE A 670 0.82 36.89 -17.87
C ILE A 670 -0.33 35.89 -18.05
N VAL A 671 -0.32 35.06 -19.10
CA VAL A 671 -1.32 33.99 -19.26
C VAL A 671 -1.30 33.00 -18.09
N TRP A 672 -0.11 32.55 -17.68
CA TRP A 672 0.04 31.63 -16.54
C TRP A 672 -0.48 32.22 -15.23
N ALA A 673 -0.17 33.48 -14.93
CA ALA A 673 -0.66 34.17 -13.75
C ALA A 673 -2.19 34.38 -13.78
N SER A 674 -2.74 34.67 -14.96
CA SER A 674 -4.18 34.75 -15.16
C SER A 674 -4.87 33.40 -14.93
N GLN A 675 -4.29 32.29 -15.40
CA GLN A 675 -4.81 30.94 -15.13
C GLN A 675 -4.73 30.58 -13.64
N LEU A 676 -3.62 30.94 -12.96
CA LEU A 676 -3.50 30.80 -11.51
C LEU A 676 -4.54 31.62 -10.75
N THR A 677 -4.85 32.81 -11.24
CA THR A 677 -5.89 33.68 -10.67
C THR A 677 -7.27 33.06 -10.81
N ILE A 678 -7.62 32.55 -12.00
CA ILE A 678 -8.91 31.87 -12.23
C ILE A 678 -9.07 30.72 -11.24
N LEU A 679 -8.05 29.86 -11.13
CA LEU A 679 -8.09 28.71 -10.22
C LEU A 679 -8.08 29.12 -8.73
N SER A 680 -7.31 30.15 -8.36
CA SER A 680 -7.25 30.70 -7.00
C SER A 680 -8.61 31.24 -6.54
N LEU A 681 -9.36 31.87 -7.44
CA LEU A 681 -10.68 32.42 -7.13
C LEU A 681 -11.74 31.32 -6.95
N GLU A 682 -11.58 30.16 -7.61
CA GLU A 682 -12.42 28.97 -7.43
C GLU A 682 -12.19 28.26 -6.09
N TYR A 683 -11.11 28.60 -5.36
CA TYR A 683 -10.79 28.00 -4.06
C TYR A 683 -11.97 28.04 -3.08
N ASN A 684 -12.66 29.17 -2.98
CA ASN A 684 -13.76 29.32 -2.02
C ASN A 684 -14.99 28.47 -2.39
N THR A 685 -15.19 28.17 -3.68
CA THR A 685 -16.28 27.30 -4.14
C THR A 685 -15.94 25.81 -4.05
N THR A 686 -14.65 25.45 -4.12
CA THR A 686 -14.18 24.05 -4.17
C THR A 686 -13.65 23.55 -2.82
N CYS A 687 -12.99 24.42 -2.04
CA CYS A 687 -12.48 24.14 -0.70
C CYS A 687 -13.27 24.89 0.40
N GLY A 688 -14.02 25.95 0.08
CA GLY A 688 -14.61 26.88 1.06
C GLY A 688 -16.06 26.61 1.52
N LEU A 689 -16.71 25.53 1.09
CA LEU A 689 -18.10 25.23 1.47
C LEU A 689 -18.30 24.73 2.92
N HIS A 690 -17.24 24.63 3.74
CA HIS A 690 -17.39 24.39 5.18
C HIS A 690 -17.53 25.67 6.03
N ALA A 691 -17.48 26.86 5.44
CA ALA A 691 -17.50 28.14 6.18
C ALA A 691 -18.84 28.90 6.18
N GLN A 692 -19.91 28.40 5.52
CA GLN A 692 -21.16 29.18 5.32
C GLN A 692 -22.45 28.58 5.91
N GLN A 693 -22.38 27.69 6.91
CA GLN A 693 -23.54 27.35 7.75
C GLN A 693 -23.33 27.74 9.21
N GLN A 694 -23.22 29.03 9.48
CA GLN A 694 -23.66 29.63 10.75
C GLN A 694 -24.34 30.97 10.44
N PRO A 695 -25.66 31.12 10.61
CA PRO A 695 -26.26 32.44 10.71
C PRO A 695 -25.81 33.08 12.04
N ALA A 696 -25.35 34.32 11.95
CA ALA A 696 -24.96 35.14 13.08
C ALA A 696 -26.10 35.26 14.10
N MET A 697 -25.83 34.95 15.37
CA MET A 697 -26.62 35.46 16.49
C MET A 697 -25.93 36.71 17.06
N VAL A 698 -26.41 37.86 16.62
CA VAL A 698 -27.01 38.86 17.52
C VAL A 698 -28.47 38.99 17.11
#